data_AF-A0A1F3ENA1-F1
#
_entry.id   AF-A0A1F3ENA1-F1
#
_cell.length_a   1.000
_cell.length_b   1.000
_cell.length_c   1.000
_cell.angle_alpha   90.00
_cell.angle_beta   90.00
_cell.angle_gamma   90.00
#
_symmetry.space_group_name_H-M   'P 1'
#
loop_
_entity.id
_entity.type
_entity.pdbx_description
1 polymer ?
#
loop_
_entity_poly.entity_id
_entity_poly.type
_entity_poly.pdbx_seq_one_letter_code
_entity_poly.pdbx_strand_id
1 'polypeptide(L)'
;MRKNLLSILILVFVAFSINAQIITNGGFEDWTGANPAGWGGSKSQLSSTLITVTKITTGAHGGTNACGLKNNNTSAHKRFTTTATNITEGTDYVLTFWVKGTGQIRTSIFTGNLDGGSFGYLDYGAYISVTSDWTQITRTLTADTTNSNAEFIIDLGSSADIVIDDVEVTGGTLSNQANITSFTIPEQFANATIDTTAKTVTLEVINGTSLTALVPTITTSGGATISPASGISQDFTNAVTYTVTAQDGTTSKIWTATVTASSALSSAAEITGFSLSEQVSSPTINSTNGTIAVTVGTGTSLTALTPTITLSAAASVSPASGAVQDFTNPVTYIVTAQNGTTTKNWSVTVSILQTTPIYDIQYTADPSGNSPVMNTTVTTSGIVSAVVPTKGYYLQDGDGAWKGIYVYDPTNAATASVGDNVTITGTVVEFNGMTEFSPVNSYIKNSSGNAINPTVVSTGDAATKEDYEGCFIKVEYANCTSANSGGTWKVNDGSGLLFIYKGIYDYTSAVVGTLYDVTGVMTYYSISSIFELLPRQASDVSVAVLNTEANIVSFSLAEQTGAAVINTVANTVNLEVYTGTSLTALVPTITLSTGATISPLSGVAQDFTSAIQYTVTAQNTSFTKIWTVTVTVATNTQSNQAEILTFAFPSDKQAGTSVINSTAGTVTINVFPDVDRTSLIPTITTSVLSQGVAPASGVAQNFTNPVTYTVTAQDGTTKIWTVTVTNQTITPIYDIQYTTDVSGNSPKNNQIVTVKGIVTAAHDNLDYYIQDASGAWNGINVIQDNAGFSIGDSVFVTGLVFENFKYTAIKNVTSSKLLSTLKDFSTTYLTIAEADSEAYEGVLVTIFAAKCYRTPKYGDWSLYNGKDSILVEDVIYSESDVVEVGKYYQITGVQMFSYNIYSIYPRGASDIVFVEGIEDLNNKNDIQIYPNPATNKLNVKIEVDVQSITLYNILGAKVMKVNPENSGLIELDLSSLEKGIYLMNIQTDKFSQTVKFVKQ
;
A
#
# COMPACT_ATOMS: atom_id res chain seq x y z
N MET A 1 48.23 5.06 67.36
CA MET A 1 49.20 3.98 67.61
C MET A 1 49.46 3.25 66.30
N ARG A 2 50.74 3.15 65.89
CA ARG A 2 51.32 2.43 64.72
C ARG A 2 50.99 3.01 63.33
N LYS A 3 51.89 3.79 62.72
CA LYS A 3 53.13 3.46 61.95
C LYS A 3 52.83 2.75 60.62
N ASN A 4 53.28 3.35 59.51
CA ASN A 4 53.97 2.73 58.34
C ASN A 4 54.35 3.87 57.37
N LEU A 5 55.54 4.45 57.51
CA LEU A 5 56.76 4.17 56.72
C LEU A 5 56.57 4.34 55.19
N LEU A 6 56.98 5.51 54.70
CA LEU A 6 57.39 5.74 53.31
C LEU A 6 58.60 4.85 53.00
N SER A 7 58.50 4.07 51.93
CA SER A 7 59.65 3.48 51.23
C SER A 7 59.67 4.06 49.83
N ILE A 8 60.52 5.08 49.62
CA ILE A 8 60.87 5.60 48.30
C ILE A 8 61.90 4.62 47.72
N LEU A 9 61.52 3.84 46.71
CA LEU A 9 62.44 3.04 45.92
C LEU A 9 62.95 3.90 44.76
N ILE A 10 64.16 4.46 44.92
CA ILE A 10 64.92 5.04 43.81
C ILE A 10 65.42 3.88 42.95
N LEU A 11 64.79 3.67 41.79
CA LEU A 11 65.33 2.81 40.74
C LEU A 11 66.23 3.65 39.84
N VAL A 12 67.54 3.45 39.95
CA VAL A 12 68.53 3.96 39.00
C VAL A 12 68.36 3.17 37.70
N PHE A 13 67.75 3.78 36.67
CA PHE A 13 67.78 3.24 35.32
C PHE A 13 69.13 3.57 34.69
N VAL A 14 69.97 2.56 34.54
CA VAL A 14 71.07 2.59 33.56
C VAL A 14 70.42 2.58 32.18
N ALA A 15 70.63 3.64 31.42
CA ALA A 15 70.14 3.77 30.05
C ALA A 15 70.82 2.73 29.14
N PHE A 16 70.23 1.55 29.04
CA PHE A 16 70.26 0.82 27.78
C PHE A 16 69.16 1.43 26.91
N SER A 17 69.52 1.90 25.73
CA SER A 17 68.56 2.12 24.65
C SER A 17 68.01 0.75 24.24
N ILE A 18 67.04 0.25 25.02
CA ILE A 18 66.12 -0.80 24.61
C ILE A 18 65.23 -0.19 23.54
N ASN A 19 65.36 -0.65 22.29
CA ASN A 19 64.39 -0.32 21.26
C ASN A 19 63.05 -0.90 21.73
N ALA A 20 62.15 -0.03 22.16
CA ALA A 20 60.94 -0.47 22.83
C ALA A 20 60.02 -1.19 21.84
N GLN A 21 59.44 -2.32 22.28
CA GLN A 21 58.45 -3.06 21.51
C GLN A 21 57.19 -2.20 21.36
N ILE A 22 56.71 -2.02 20.13
CA ILE A 22 55.58 -1.12 19.84
C ILE A 22 54.23 -1.85 19.74
N ILE A 23 54.24 -3.18 19.73
CA ILE A 23 53.05 -4.03 19.79
C ILE A 23 52.96 -4.70 21.18
N THR A 24 51.74 -4.89 21.70
CA THR A 24 51.52 -5.29 23.10
C THR A 24 51.24 -6.77 23.31
N ASN A 25 50.87 -7.53 22.26
CA ASN A 25 50.48 -8.94 22.34
C ASN A 25 51.17 -9.79 21.26
N GLY A 26 52.50 -9.71 21.24
CA GLY A 26 53.35 -10.41 20.27
C GLY A 26 53.47 -11.92 20.49
N GLY A 27 53.43 -12.37 21.74
CA GLY A 27 53.43 -13.78 22.14
C GLY A 27 52.02 -14.38 22.28
N PHE A 28 50.98 -13.70 21.79
CA PHE A 28 49.62 -14.25 21.65
C PHE A 28 48.92 -14.74 22.94
N GLU A 29 49.35 -14.25 24.10
CA GLU A 29 48.80 -14.66 25.40
C GLU A 29 47.44 -14.04 25.72
N ASP A 30 47.14 -12.87 25.17
CA ASP A 30 45.81 -12.25 25.25
C ASP A 30 44.96 -12.62 24.03
N TRP A 31 44.12 -13.64 24.17
CA TRP A 31 43.32 -14.18 23.06
C TRP A 31 41.98 -14.73 23.56
N THR A 32 41.00 -13.82 23.64
CA THR A 32 39.63 -14.07 24.14
C THR A 32 38.56 -14.16 23.05
N GLY A 33 38.88 -13.73 21.82
CA GLY A 33 37.97 -13.74 20.67
C GLY A 33 38.44 -14.62 19.51
N ALA A 34 37.90 -14.36 18.31
CA ALA A 34 38.26 -15.10 17.08
C ALA A 34 39.72 -14.88 16.64
N ASN A 35 40.31 -13.73 16.99
CA ASN A 35 41.70 -13.35 16.73
C ASN A 35 42.38 -12.94 18.06
N PRO A 36 43.73 -12.97 18.14
CA PRO A 36 44.44 -12.44 19.31
C PRO A 36 44.23 -10.93 19.44
N ALA A 37 44.20 -10.42 20.68
CA ALA A 37 44.02 -8.98 20.93
C ALA A 37 45.14 -8.17 20.25
N GLY A 38 44.78 -7.09 19.55
CA GLY A 38 45.74 -6.26 18.78
C GLY A 38 46.10 -6.79 17.38
N TRP A 39 45.45 -7.86 16.92
CA TRP A 39 45.66 -8.47 15.61
C TRP A 39 44.37 -8.54 14.79
N GLY A 40 44.50 -8.81 13.48
CA GLY A 40 43.37 -8.83 12.56
C GLY A 40 42.97 -7.44 12.09
N GLY A 41 43.96 -6.58 11.80
CA GLY A 41 43.74 -5.21 11.33
C GLY A 41 42.97 -5.12 10.02
N SER A 42 42.67 -3.90 9.57
CA SER A 42 41.83 -3.64 8.40
C SER A 42 42.38 -4.24 7.10
N LYS A 43 43.68 -4.57 7.06
CA LYS A 43 44.35 -5.18 5.90
C LYS A 43 44.52 -6.68 6.01
N SER A 44 44.08 -7.28 7.12
CA SER A 44 43.97 -8.72 7.24
C SER A 44 42.85 -9.26 6.35
N GLN A 45 43.06 -10.40 5.70
CA GLN A 45 42.08 -11.04 4.82
C GLN A 45 41.41 -12.22 5.52
N LEU A 46 40.72 -11.92 6.62
CA LEU A 46 40.15 -12.91 7.53
C LEU A 46 38.79 -13.39 7.04
N SER A 47 38.74 -14.66 6.65
CA SER A 47 37.51 -15.46 6.52
C SER A 47 37.91 -16.92 6.43
N SER A 48 37.02 -17.84 6.80
CA SER A 48 37.27 -19.28 6.68
C SER A 48 37.59 -19.72 5.24
N THR A 49 37.23 -18.95 4.21
CA THR A 49 37.57 -19.22 2.81
C THR A 49 38.91 -18.61 2.35
N LEU A 50 39.51 -17.72 3.15
CA LEU A 50 40.74 -17.00 2.80
C LEU A 50 41.91 -17.32 3.76
N ILE A 51 41.79 -16.97 5.04
CA ILE A 51 42.73 -17.35 6.10
C ILE A 51 41.96 -17.96 7.27
N THR A 52 42.34 -19.17 7.66
CA THR A 52 41.96 -19.72 8.97
C THR A 52 42.99 -19.30 10.00
N VAL A 53 42.54 -18.63 11.07
CA VAL A 53 43.35 -18.29 12.25
C VAL A 53 42.98 -19.27 13.36
N THR A 54 43.96 -19.94 13.95
CA THR A 54 43.77 -20.96 14.98
C THR A 54 44.65 -20.66 16.18
N LYS A 55 44.07 -20.64 17.38
CA LYS A 55 44.82 -20.57 18.64
C LYS A 55 45.52 -21.91 18.91
N ILE A 56 46.84 -21.93 18.93
CA ILE A 56 47.65 -23.12 19.22
C ILE A 56 48.11 -23.06 20.67
N THR A 57 47.72 -24.03 21.49
CA THR A 57 48.04 -24.06 22.93
C THR A 57 49.05 -25.13 23.31
N THR A 58 49.61 -25.86 22.32
CA THR A 58 50.62 -26.89 22.53
C THR A 58 51.75 -26.72 21.52
N GLY A 59 53.00 -26.72 22.00
CA GLY A 59 54.18 -26.52 21.15
C GLY A 59 54.35 -25.10 20.62
N ALA A 60 53.89 -24.10 21.38
CA ALA A 60 54.29 -22.70 21.25
C ALA A 60 55.81 -22.55 21.42
N HIS A 61 56.40 -21.53 20.81
CA HIS A 61 57.82 -21.22 20.96
C HIS A 61 58.09 -20.56 22.31
N GLY A 62 57.28 -19.55 22.64
CA GLY A 62 57.27 -18.82 23.91
C GLY A 62 55.91 -18.95 24.58
N GLY A 63 55.86 -18.76 25.91
CA GLY A 63 54.59 -18.71 26.63
C GLY A 63 53.71 -19.97 26.53
N THR A 64 52.40 -19.77 26.48
CA THR A 64 51.35 -20.81 26.44
C THR A 64 50.69 -20.89 25.06
N ASN A 65 50.64 -19.78 24.31
CA ASN A 65 49.84 -19.66 23.10
C ASN A 65 50.70 -19.27 21.89
N ALA A 66 50.40 -19.83 20.72
CA ALA A 66 50.94 -19.41 19.44
C ALA A 66 49.82 -19.24 18.41
N CYS A 67 50.09 -18.51 17.31
CA CYS A 67 49.09 -18.23 16.29
C CYS A 67 49.28 -19.12 15.05
N GLY A 68 48.36 -20.06 14.84
CA GLY A 68 48.27 -20.85 13.61
C GLY A 68 47.58 -20.07 12.51
N LEU A 69 48.18 -20.02 11.33
CA LEU A 69 47.69 -19.29 10.17
C LEU A 69 47.73 -20.19 8.93
N LYS A 70 46.56 -20.44 8.34
CA LYS A 70 46.43 -21.21 7.11
C LYS A 70 45.81 -20.39 6.00
N ASN A 71 46.54 -20.19 4.91
CA ASN A 71 46.00 -19.64 3.67
C ASN A 71 45.23 -20.73 2.93
N ASN A 72 43.90 -20.65 2.92
CA ASN A 72 43.03 -21.62 2.25
C ASN A 72 42.96 -21.42 0.74
N ASN A 73 43.63 -20.38 0.21
CA ASN A 73 43.70 -20.09 -1.21
C ASN A 73 44.96 -20.71 -1.83
N THR A 74 44.76 -21.50 -2.89
CA THR A 74 45.82 -22.25 -3.58
C THR A 74 46.51 -21.48 -4.70
N SER A 75 46.07 -20.26 -5.02
CA SER A 75 46.53 -19.48 -6.18
C SER A 75 47.01 -18.07 -5.85
N ALA A 76 46.74 -17.57 -4.64
CA ALA A 76 47.08 -16.20 -4.24
C ALA A 76 47.46 -16.08 -2.77
N HIS A 77 48.40 -15.18 -2.50
CA HIS A 77 48.81 -14.82 -1.14
C HIS A 77 47.66 -14.19 -0.33
N LYS A 78 47.77 -14.22 1.00
CA LYS A 78 46.83 -13.58 1.92
C LYS A 78 47.56 -12.96 3.11
N ARG A 79 47.01 -11.87 3.64
CA ARG A 79 47.65 -11.07 4.69
C ARG A 79 47.02 -11.29 6.05
N PHE A 80 47.87 -11.43 7.06
CA PHE A 80 47.52 -11.29 8.47
C PHE A 80 48.32 -10.13 9.05
N THR A 81 47.63 -9.22 9.74
CA THR A 81 48.21 -7.93 10.14
C THR A 81 47.92 -7.62 11.61
N THR A 82 48.78 -6.82 12.22
CA THR A 82 48.44 -6.13 13.48
C THR A 82 47.27 -5.18 13.23
N THR A 83 46.55 -4.77 14.27
CA THR A 83 45.75 -3.54 14.19
C THR A 83 46.64 -2.33 13.97
N ALA A 84 46.08 -1.21 13.52
CA ALA A 84 46.83 0.03 13.31
C ALA A 84 47.58 0.42 14.60
N THR A 85 48.90 0.47 14.51
CA THR A 85 49.84 0.73 15.60
C THR A 85 50.53 2.05 15.33
N ASN A 86 50.74 2.89 16.34
CA ASN A 86 51.44 4.16 16.10
C ASN A 86 52.90 3.91 15.74
N ILE A 87 53.38 4.66 14.77
CA ILE A 87 54.76 4.65 14.31
C ILE A 87 55.30 6.09 14.23
N THR A 88 56.61 6.21 14.19
CA THR A 88 57.32 7.45 13.85
C THR A 88 57.56 7.43 12.34
N GLU A 89 57.09 8.46 11.66
CA GLU A 89 57.25 8.65 10.22
C GLU A 89 58.73 8.53 9.81
N GLY A 90 58.98 7.88 8.68
CA GLY A 90 60.32 7.72 8.11
C GLY A 90 61.30 6.86 8.94
N THR A 91 60.82 6.16 9.98
CA THR A 91 61.69 5.40 10.89
C THR A 91 61.76 3.91 10.54
N ASP A 92 62.94 3.33 10.70
CA ASP A 92 63.15 1.89 10.57
C ASP A 92 62.61 1.12 11.78
N TYR A 93 61.80 0.10 11.50
CA TYR A 93 61.25 -0.85 12.44
C TYR A 93 61.81 -2.25 12.18
N VAL A 94 62.32 -2.90 13.21
CA VAL A 94 62.77 -4.28 13.17
C VAL A 94 61.61 -5.18 13.62
N LEU A 95 61.02 -5.90 12.65
CA LEU A 95 60.06 -6.98 12.87
C LEU A 95 60.81 -8.30 13.03
N THR A 96 60.68 -8.92 14.20
CA THR A 96 61.21 -10.25 14.52
C THR A 96 60.07 -11.17 14.94
N PHE A 97 60.09 -12.43 14.54
CA PHE A 97 59.13 -13.45 15.01
C PHE A 97 59.66 -14.85 14.78
N TRP A 98 59.15 -15.82 15.53
CA TRP A 98 59.41 -17.23 15.30
C TRP A 98 58.32 -17.83 14.42
N VAL A 99 58.71 -18.70 13.48
CA VAL A 99 57.77 -19.38 12.58
C VAL A 99 58.18 -20.83 12.34
N LYS A 100 57.20 -21.73 12.22
CA LYS A 100 57.35 -23.10 11.73
C LYS A 100 56.14 -23.51 10.87
N GLY A 101 56.25 -24.59 10.11
CA GLY A 101 55.17 -25.13 9.29
C GLY A 101 55.59 -25.36 7.83
N THR A 102 54.68 -25.10 6.90
CA THR A 102 54.89 -25.35 5.46
C THR A 102 54.45 -24.17 4.60
N GLY A 103 55.10 -24.01 3.44
CA GLY A 103 54.82 -22.94 2.49
C GLY A 103 55.84 -21.80 2.60
N GLN A 104 55.43 -20.61 2.18
CA GLN A 104 56.30 -19.43 2.14
C GLN A 104 55.61 -18.23 2.77
N ILE A 105 56.39 -17.33 3.35
CA ILE A 105 55.91 -16.07 3.91
C ILE A 105 56.76 -14.90 3.43
N ARG A 106 56.23 -13.69 3.52
CA ARG A 106 57.02 -12.45 3.46
C ARG A 106 56.41 -11.43 4.39
N THR A 107 57.09 -10.32 4.59
CA THR A 107 56.64 -9.25 5.47
C THR A 107 56.61 -7.92 4.75
N SER A 108 55.77 -7.02 5.25
CA SER A 108 55.63 -5.65 4.78
C SER A 108 54.98 -4.82 5.89
N ILE A 109 54.80 -3.53 5.62
CA ILE A 109 54.11 -2.57 6.48
C ILE A 109 53.11 -1.80 5.60
N PHE A 110 51.90 -1.62 6.10
CA PHE A 110 50.89 -0.76 5.49
C PHE A 110 50.79 0.52 6.29
N THR A 111 51.02 1.67 5.66
CA THR A 111 51.03 2.99 6.31
C THR A 111 49.87 3.88 5.87
N GLY A 112 49.17 3.57 4.77
CA GLY A 112 48.16 4.47 4.19
C GLY A 112 48.63 5.09 2.87
N ASN A 113 47.73 5.81 2.18
CA ASN A 113 47.91 6.34 0.81
C ASN A 113 49.22 7.12 0.66
N LEU A 114 50.12 6.66 -0.23
CA LEU A 114 51.20 7.49 -0.77
C LEU A 114 50.58 8.39 -1.85
N ASP A 115 50.91 9.69 -1.86
CA ASP A 115 50.49 10.63 -2.89
C ASP A 115 50.78 10.07 -4.29
N GLY A 116 49.73 9.65 -5.00
CA GLY A 116 49.80 9.21 -6.39
C GLY A 116 50.21 7.75 -6.61
N GLY A 117 49.27 6.82 -6.43
CA GLY A 117 49.17 5.62 -7.29
C GLY A 117 49.68 4.27 -6.75
N SER A 118 50.19 4.18 -5.53
CA SER A 118 50.53 2.91 -4.88
C SER A 118 49.70 2.72 -3.61
N PHE A 119 49.08 1.56 -3.43
CA PHE A 119 48.07 1.21 -2.41
C PHE A 119 48.51 1.28 -0.92
N GLY A 120 49.47 2.13 -0.55
CA GLY A 120 49.91 2.35 0.83
C GLY A 120 50.66 1.19 1.50
N TYR A 121 51.05 0.19 0.70
CA TYR A 121 51.92 -0.91 1.11
C TYR A 121 53.36 -0.57 0.72
N LEU A 122 54.28 -0.66 1.67
CA LEU A 122 55.71 -0.54 1.39
C LEU A 122 56.28 -1.86 0.89
N ASP A 123 57.49 -1.81 0.34
CA ASP A 123 58.07 -2.90 -0.45
C ASP A 123 57.98 -4.25 0.27
N TYR A 124 57.39 -5.23 -0.41
CA TYR A 124 57.28 -6.59 0.10
C TYR A 124 58.63 -7.26 -0.10
N GLY A 125 59.25 -7.70 1.00
CA GLY A 125 60.47 -8.49 0.91
C GLY A 125 60.27 -9.80 0.12
N ALA A 126 61.38 -10.42 -0.28
CA ALA A 126 61.36 -11.73 -0.93
C ALA A 126 60.68 -12.79 -0.04
N TYR A 127 60.01 -13.76 -0.68
CA TYR A 127 59.43 -14.90 0.03
C TYR A 127 60.51 -15.73 0.73
N ILE A 128 60.20 -16.15 1.95
CA ILE A 128 61.00 -16.99 2.83
C ILE A 128 60.27 -18.30 2.98
N SER A 129 60.92 -19.42 2.64
CA SER A 129 60.37 -20.75 2.84
C SER A 129 60.38 -21.11 4.33
N VAL A 130 59.24 -21.58 4.83
CA VAL A 130 59.07 -22.01 6.22
C VAL A 130 59.44 -23.49 6.35
N THR A 131 60.14 -23.83 7.43
CA THR A 131 60.55 -25.20 7.76
C THR A 131 59.69 -25.77 8.89
N SER A 132 59.76 -27.09 9.10
CA SER A 132 59.00 -27.77 10.16
C SER A 132 59.44 -27.39 11.58
N ASP A 133 60.67 -26.90 11.74
CA ASP A 133 61.24 -26.48 13.01
C ASP A 133 61.13 -24.96 13.19
N TRP A 134 61.04 -24.51 14.45
CA TRP A 134 60.99 -23.09 14.77
C TRP A 134 62.24 -22.37 14.24
N THR A 135 61.99 -21.40 13.36
CA THR A 135 63.01 -20.54 12.78
C THR A 135 62.66 -19.09 13.05
N GLN A 136 63.62 -18.31 13.55
CA GLN A 136 63.42 -16.89 13.76
C GLN A 136 63.61 -16.12 12.45
N ILE A 137 62.66 -15.24 12.14
CA ILE A 137 62.73 -14.30 11.02
C ILE A 137 62.88 -12.90 11.58
N THR A 138 63.90 -12.18 11.08
CA THR A 138 64.11 -10.76 11.39
C THR A 138 64.16 -9.96 10.10
N ARG A 139 63.41 -8.85 10.07
CA ARG A 139 63.27 -7.93 8.93
C ARG A 139 63.27 -6.50 9.42
N THR A 140 63.99 -5.63 8.72
CA THR A 140 63.87 -4.17 8.90
C THR A 140 62.88 -3.64 7.87
N LEU A 141 61.88 -2.90 8.35
CA LEU A 141 60.79 -2.30 7.58
C LEU A 141 60.83 -0.80 7.86
N THR A 142 61.08 0.02 6.84
CA THR A 142 61.08 1.48 6.97
C THR A 142 59.65 1.98 6.88
N ALA A 143 59.17 2.72 7.87
CA ALA A 143 57.89 3.40 7.81
C ALA A 143 57.92 4.57 6.82
N ASP A 144 56.79 4.81 6.15
CA ASP A 144 56.63 5.98 5.28
C ASP A 144 56.71 7.30 6.08
N THR A 145 57.08 8.38 5.41
CA THR A 145 57.25 9.73 5.92
C THR A 145 55.96 10.54 6.11
N THR A 146 54.78 9.97 5.79
CA THR A 146 53.53 10.74 5.75
C THR A 146 52.43 10.26 6.71
N ASN A 147 52.65 9.15 7.41
CA ASN A 147 51.65 8.53 8.27
C ASN A 147 52.19 8.19 9.66
N SER A 148 51.42 8.57 10.69
CA SER A 148 51.75 8.32 12.11
C SER A 148 51.24 6.97 12.65
N ASN A 149 50.64 6.15 11.78
CA ASN A 149 50.11 4.82 12.10
C ASN A 149 50.41 3.80 11.00
N ALA A 150 50.61 2.53 11.38
CA ALA A 150 50.85 1.44 10.44
C ALA A 150 50.31 0.09 10.93
N GLU A 151 50.01 -0.80 9.98
CA GLU A 151 49.77 -2.23 10.22
C GLU A 151 50.99 -3.04 9.74
N PHE A 152 51.58 -3.85 10.63
CA PHE A 152 52.68 -4.76 10.28
C PHE A 152 52.10 -6.05 9.70
N ILE A 153 52.66 -6.52 8.59
CA ILE A 153 52.07 -7.56 7.75
C ILE A 153 52.92 -8.82 7.78
N ILE A 154 52.29 -9.95 8.08
CA ILE A 154 52.76 -11.28 7.75
C ILE A 154 51.91 -11.77 6.56
N ASP A 155 52.55 -11.83 5.39
CA ASP A 155 51.92 -12.22 4.14
C ASP A 155 52.21 -13.70 3.86
N LEU A 156 51.16 -14.50 3.81
CA LEU A 156 51.20 -15.93 3.58
C LEU A 156 51.13 -16.21 2.08
N GLY A 157 52.12 -16.93 1.55
CA GLY A 157 52.09 -17.47 0.19
C GLY A 157 50.90 -18.41 -0.04
N SER A 158 50.63 -18.77 -1.30
CA SER A 158 49.55 -19.70 -1.64
C SER A 158 49.69 -21.02 -0.89
N SER A 159 48.60 -21.48 -0.26
CA SER A 159 48.56 -22.72 0.54
C SER A 159 49.51 -22.79 1.74
N ALA A 160 50.08 -21.66 2.21
CA ALA A 160 50.93 -21.69 3.41
C ALA A 160 50.11 -22.07 4.65
N ASP A 161 50.67 -22.95 5.47
CA ASP A 161 50.09 -23.43 6.72
C ASP A 161 51.20 -23.39 7.78
N ILE A 162 51.17 -22.33 8.59
CA ILE A 162 52.27 -21.93 9.47
C ILE A 162 51.76 -21.71 10.89
N VAL A 163 52.68 -21.77 11.84
CA VAL A 163 52.48 -21.29 13.20
C VAL A 163 53.52 -20.21 13.48
N ILE A 164 53.08 -19.05 13.94
CA ILE A 164 53.94 -17.94 14.34
C ILE A 164 53.85 -17.70 15.85
N ASP A 165 54.92 -17.18 16.42
CA ASP A 165 55.01 -16.87 17.84
C ASP A 165 56.07 -15.80 18.14
N ASP A 166 56.03 -15.23 19.33
CA ASP A 166 56.99 -14.24 19.85
C ASP A 166 57.27 -13.11 18.83
N VAL A 167 56.21 -12.48 18.34
CA VAL A 167 56.33 -11.37 17.39
C VAL A 167 56.75 -10.09 18.13
N GLU A 168 57.86 -9.53 17.70
CA GLU A 168 58.43 -8.29 18.22
C GLU A 168 58.55 -7.28 17.08
N VAL A 169 58.08 -6.06 17.33
CA VAL A 169 58.33 -4.93 16.45
C VAL A 169 59.03 -3.86 17.28
N THR A 170 60.28 -3.55 16.95
CA THR A 170 61.12 -2.64 17.73
C THR A 170 61.71 -1.56 16.82
N GLY A 171 61.72 -0.30 17.24
CA GLY A 171 62.10 0.86 16.41
C GLY A 171 61.14 2.03 16.64
N GLY A 172 61.53 3.26 16.26
CA GLY A 172 60.76 4.47 16.56
C GLY A 172 60.88 4.95 18.01
N THR A 173 60.72 6.27 18.22
CA THR A 173 60.50 6.83 19.55
C THR A 173 59.04 6.62 19.93
N LEU A 174 58.78 5.92 21.03
CA LEU A 174 57.43 5.85 21.59
C LEU A 174 56.93 7.28 21.89
N SER A 175 55.67 7.55 21.57
CA SER A 175 55.08 8.88 21.78
C SER A 175 55.09 9.25 23.26
N ASN A 176 55.57 10.45 23.57
CA ASN A 176 55.50 11.06 24.90
C ASN A 176 54.22 11.89 25.11
N GLN A 177 53.25 11.80 24.18
CA GLN A 177 51.98 12.50 24.31
C GLN A 177 51.05 11.76 25.27
N ALA A 178 50.62 12.46 26.31
CA ALA A 178 49.69 12.01 27.32
C ALA A 178 48.53 13.03 27.49
N ASN A 179 47.73 13.19 26.45
CA ASN A 179 46.62 14.15 26.44
C ASN A 179 45.25 13.44 26.41
N ILE A 180 44.24 14.04 27.03
CA ILE A 180 42.82 13.74 26.76
C ILE A 180 42.41 14.51 25.51
N THR A 181 41.78 13.84 24.56
CA THR A 181 41.34 14.41 23.27
C THR A 181 39.82 14.46 23.14
N SER A 182 39.09 13.63 23.91
CA SER A 182 37.63 13.67 24.01
C SER A 182 37.20 13.25 25.42
N PHE A 183 36.14 13.87 25.93
CA PHE A 183 35.50 13.54 27.19
C PHE A 183 34.00 13.80 27.05
N THR A 184 33.17 12.76 27.15
CA THR A 184 31.71 12.87 26.97
C THR A 184 30.95 12.07 28.02
N ILE A 185 29.79 12.57 28.42
CA ILE A 185 28.87 11.93 29.36
C ILE A 185 27.44 12.09 28.77
N PRO A 186 26.56 11.07 28.84
CA PRO A 186 25.20 11.15 28.28
C PRO A 186 24.37 12.34 28.79
N GLU A 187 24.56 12.73 30.04
CA GLU A 187 23.82 13.79 30.74
C GLU A 187 24.40 15.21 30.51
N GLN A 188 25.35 15.38 29.60
CA GLN A 188 26.00 16.68 29.38
C GLN A 188 25.04 17.75 28.83
N PHE A 189 25.12 18.94 29.40
CA PHE A 189 24.38 20.14 28.97
C PHE A 189 25.10 20.89 27.84
N ALA A 190 26.44 20.86 27.87
CA ALA A 190 27.30 21.44 26.84
C ALA A 190 28.50 20.53 26.57
N ASN A 191 29.18 20.75 25.44
CA ASN A 191 30.41 20.03 25.11
C ASN A 191 31.49 20.28 26.18
N ALA A 192 32.29 19.25 26.47
CA ALA A 192 33.43 19.38 27.36
C ALA A 192 34.43 20.42 26.83
N THR A 193 34.90 21.29 27.71
CA THR A 193 36.07 22.15 27.43
C THR A 193 37.32 21.43 27.91
N ILE A 194 38.20 21.08 26.97
CA ILE A 194 39.45 20.36 27.24
C ILE A 194 40.61 21.35 27.09
N ASP A 195 41.26 21.70 28.19
CA ASP A 195 42.46 22.53 28.18
C ASP A 195 43.71 21.64 28.23
N THR A 196 44.34 21.48 27.07
CA THR A 196 45.57 20.69 26.94
C THR A 196 46.79 21.34 27.57
N THR A 197 46.77 22.63 27.89
CA THR A 197 47.88 23.31 28.59
C THR A 197 47.72 23.14 30.09
N ALA A 198 46.54 23.45 30.62
CA ALA A 198 46.21 23.32 32.04
C ALA A 198 45.97 21.88 32.50
N LYS A 199 45.82 20.92 31.57
CA LYS A 199 45.47 19.52 31.82
C LYS A 199 44.15 19.39 32.57
N THR A 200 43.16 20.18 32.15
CA THR A 200 41.83 20.16 32.77
C THR A 200 40.75 19.80 31.75
N VAL A 201 39.70 19.18 32.25
CA VAL A 201 38.43 18.98 31.55
C VAL A 201 37.35 19.63 32.39
N THR A 202 36.55 20.50 31.79
CA THR A 202 35.34 21.03 32.44
C THR A 202 34.12 20.67 31.61
N LEU A 203 33.08 20.19 32.28
CA LEU A 203 31.84 19.76 31.66
C LEU A 203 30.67 20.24 32.53
N GLU A 204 29.65 20.81 31.89
CA GLU A 204 28.37 21.04 32.56
C GLU A 204 27.42 19.91 32.23
N VAL A 205 26.76 19.36 33.24
CA VAL A 205 25.61 18.47 33.09
C VAL A 205 24.33 19.21 33.40
N ILE A 206 23.21 18.63 32.96
CA ILE A 206 21.89 19.19 33.18
C ILE A 206 21.65 19.47 34.68
N ASN A 207 20.97 20.57 34.98
CA ASN A 207 20.62 20.93 36.35
C ASN A 207 19.80 19.80 37.01
N GLY A 208 20.23 19.32 38.18
CA GLY A 208 19.59 18.22 38.90
C GLY A 208 20.16 16.83 38.59
N THR A 209 21.07 16.70 37.62
CA THR A 209 21.82 15.45 37.39
C THR A 209 22.64 15.09 38.64
N SER A 210 22.50 13.84 39.12
CA SER A 210 23.34 13.34 40.20
C SER A 210 24.78 13.17 39.71
N LEU A 211 25.73 13.76 40.43
CA LEU A 211 27.16 13.68 40.07
C LEU A 211 27.86 12.44 40.62
N THR A 212 27.18 11.62 41.44
CA THR A 212 27.83 10.58 42.25
C THR A 212 28.26 9.33 41.48
N ALA A 213 27.82 9.14 40.23
CA ALA A 213 28.03 7.89 39.49
C ALA A 213 28.01 8.05 37.95
N LEU A 214 28.59 9.13 37.41
CA LEU A 214 28.59 9.36 35.96
C LEU A 214 29.63 8.48 35.26
N VAL A 215 29.31 8.00 34.05
CA VAL A 215 30.17 7.10 33.26
C VAL A 215 30.73 7.86 32.04
N PRO A 216 31.93 8.43 32.12
CA PRO A 216 32.51 9.16 31.01
C PRO A 216 33.11 8.24 29.94
N THR A 217 32.91 8.60 28.68
CA THR A 217 33.65 8.06 27.54
C THR A 217 34.79 9.01 27.20
N ILE A 218 36.03 8.50 27.28
CA ILE A 218 37.26 9.30 27.21
C ILE A 218 38.16 8.75 26.12
N THR A 219 38.68 9.64 25.27
CA THR A 219 39.70 9.33 24.27
C THR A 219 40.99 10.04 24.63
N THR A 220 42.13 9.38 24.42
CA THR A 220 43.47 9.89 24.70
C THR A 220 44.29 10.09 23.41
N SER A 221 45.46 10.70 23.53
CA SER A 221 46.48 10.70 22.48
C SER A 221 46.88 9.28 22.09
N GLY A 222 47.23 9.07 20.82
CA GLY A 222 47.53 7.76 20.27
C GLY A 222 48.51 6.96 21.14
N GLY A 223 48.11 5.73 21.51
CA GLY A 223 48.94 4.80 22.29
C GLY A 223 49.05 5.11 23.78
N ALA A 224 48.43 6.19 24.27
CA ALA A 224 48.41 6.52 25.69
C ALA A 224 47.29 5.75 26.43
N THR A 225 47.60 5.28 27.63
CA THR A 225 46.62 4.66 28.54
C THR A 225 46.06 5.68 29.53
N ILE A 226 44.89 5.41 30.10
CA ILE A 226 44.23 6.29 31.08
C ILE A 226 43.75 5.52 32.30
N SER A 227 43.93 6.09 33.50
CA SER A 227 43.43 5.56 34.76
C SER A 227 42.82 6.67 35.62
N PRO A 228 41.55 6.57 36.08
CA PRO A 228 40.58 5.50 35.81
C PRO A 228 40.30 5.29 34.31
N ALA A 229 39.98 4.05 33.92
CA ALA A 229 39.71 3.72 32.53
C ALA A 229 38.41 4.39 32.03
N SER A 230 38.37 4.70 30.73
CA SER A 230 37.14 5.14 30.06
C SER A 230 36.02 4.11 30.25
N GLY A 231 34.79 4.58 30.44
CA GLY A 231 33.61 3.72 30.63
C GLY A 231 33.39 3.23 32.06
N ILE A 232 34.20 3.67 33.03
CA ILE A 232 34.02 3.34 34.44
C ILE A 232 33.30 4.48 35.17
N SER A 233 32.27 4.13 35.96
CA SER A 233 31.53 5.10 36.79
C SER A 233 32.45 5.84 37.77
N GLN A 234 32.29 7.15 37.86
CA GLN A 234 33.03 8.04 38.76
C GLN A 234 32.08 8.98 39.51
N ASP A 235 32.53 9.39 40.70
CA ASP A 235 31.86 10.42 41.51
C ASP A 235 32.50 11.79 41.25
N PHE A 236 31.75 12.67 40.58
CA PHE A 236 32.13 14.04 40.26
C PHE A 236 31.56 15.09 41.23
N THR A 237 31.09 14.69 42.42
CA THR A 237 30.78 15.67 43.49
C THR A 237 32.00 16.52 43.85
N ASN A 238 33.20 16.01 43.57
CA ASN A 238 34.46 16.74 43.55
C ASN A 238 35.19 16.47 42.22
N ALA A 239 36.21 17.25 41.90
CA ALA A 239 37.01 17.01 40.70
C ALA A 239 37.69 15.63 40.73
N VAL A 240 37.64 14.90 39.62
CA VAL A 240 38.23 13.56 39.47
C VAL A 240 39.54 13.68 38.70
N THR A 241 40.59 13.03 39.21
CA THR A 241 41.90 13.01 38.56
C THR A 241 42.07 11.77 37.68
N TYR A 242 42.49 11.99 36.45
CA TYR A 242 42.87 10.95 35.49
C TYR A 242 44.38 11.00 35.24
N THR A 243 45.06 9.88 35.37
CA THR A 243 46.45 9.74 34.93
C THR A 243 46.44 9.25 33.49
N VAL A 244 46.94 10.07 32.57
CA VAL A 244 47.21 9.65 31.20
C VAL A 244 48.69 9.30 31.11
N THR A 245 49.01 8.05 30.80
CA THR A 245 50.38 7.57 30.60
C THR A 245 50.63 7.46 29.11
N ALA A 246 51.63 8.18 28.60
CA ALA A 246 51.98 8.19 27.19
C ALA A 246 52.45 6.81 26.72
N GLN A 247 52.54 6.62 25.41
CA GLN A 247 52.95 5.36 24.81
C GLN A 247 54.38 4.96 25.23
N ASP A 248 55.25 5.94 25.55
CA ASP A 248 56.61 5.72 26.06
C ASP A 248 56.71 5.08 27.45
N GLY A 249 55.59 4.92 28.15
CA GLY A 249 55.50 4.34 29.49
C GLY A 249 56.21 5.14 30.60
N THR A 250 56.89 6.24 30.25
CA THR A 250 57.71 7.04 31.17
C THR A 250 57.16 8.44 31.36
N THR A 251 56.44 8.97 30.37
CA THR A 251 55.76 10.26 30.44
C THR A 251 54.32 10.06 30.92
N SER A 252 53.99 10.61 32.09
CA SER A 252 52.61 10.62 32.62
C SER A 252 52.16 12.05 32.90
N LYS A 253 50.90 12.37 32.56
CA LYS A 253 50.26 13.66 32.86
C LYS A 253 49.02 13.40 33.70
N ILE A 254 48.89 14.13 34.80
CA ILE A 254 47.68 14.13 35.63
C ILE A 254 46.72 15.17 35.04
N TRP A 255 45.52 14.71 34.73
CA TRP A 255 44.40 15.49 34.23
C TRP A 255 43.35 15.64 35.32
N THR A 256 42.73 16.80 35.43
CA THR A 256 41.66 17.04 36.39
C THR A 256 40.35 17.31 35.65
N ALA A 257 39.37 16.42 35.82
CA ALA A 257 38.04 16.56 35.25
C ALA A 257 37.05 17.07 36.30
N THR A 258 36.42 18.20 36.02
CA THR A 258 35.38 18.79 36.88
C THR A 258 34.06 18.77 36.12
N VAL A 259 33.07 18.10 36.70
CA VAL A 259 31.69 18.13 36.21
C VAL A 259 30.87 18.98 37.17
N THR A 260 30.14 19.95 36.64
CA THR A 260 29.26 20.81 37.44
C THR A 260 27.82 20.70 36.93
N ALA A 261 26.85 20.82 37.82
CA ALA A 261 25.47 21.02 37.39
C ALA A 261 25.32 22.44 36.87
N SER A 262 24.81 22.59 35.65
CA SER A 262 24.56 23.92 35.09
C SER A 262 23.55 24.67 35.95
N SER A 263 23.73 25.99 36.07
CA SER A 263 22.70 26.86 36.66
C SER A 263 21.54 27.13 35.70
N ALA A 264 21.73 26.85 34.40
CA ALA A 264 20.70 26.95 33.38
C ALA A 264 19.84 25.68 33.33
N LEU A 265 18.52 25.86 33.21
CA LEU A 265 17.58 24.76 32.96
C LEU A 265 17.59 24.38 31.46
N SER A 266 17.47 23.10 31.15
CA SER A 266 17.43 22.62 29.76
C SER A 266 16.25 23.20 28.97
N SER A 267 16.52 23.61 27.73
CA SER A 267 15.52 24.05 26.75
C SER A 267 15.12 22.95 25.75
N ALA A 268 15.62 21.73 25.90
CA ALA A 268 15.29 20.63 24.99
C ALA A 268 13.86 20.12 25.23
N ALA A 269 13.01 20.21 24.20
CA ALA A 269 11.62 19.75 24.20
C ALA A 269 11.41 18.64 23.15
N GLU A 270 12.14 17.54 23.26
CA GLU A 270 12.19 16.48 22.25
C GLU A 270 11.47 15.20 22.69
N ILE A 271 10.85 14.49 21.72
CA ILE A 271 10.50 13.08 21.84
C ILE A 271 11.63 12.27 21.21
N THR A 272 12.32 11.46 22.02
CA THR A 272 13.47 10.65 21.62
C THR A 272 13.12 9.18 21.40
N GLY A 273 11.94 8.76 21.86
CA GLY A 273 11.39 7.43 21.64
C GLY A 273 9.87 7.45 21.69
N PHE A 274 9.26 6.62 20.88
CA PHE A 274 7.82 6.40 20.84
C PHE A 274 7.58 4.93 20.55
N SER A 275 6.56 4.31 21.15
CA SER A 275 6.11 2.98 20.75
C SER A 275 4.64 2.74 21.08
N LEU A 276 4.02 1.88 20.27
CA LEU A 276 2.72 1.28 20.50
C LEU A 276 2.87 -0.24 20.60
N SER A 277 2.05 -0.91 21.40
CA SER A 277 2.02 -2.38 21.46
C SER A 277 1.58 -3.01 20.14
N GLU A 278 0.77 -2.30 19.37
CA GLU A 278 0.14 -2.75 18.13
C GLU A 278 0.97 -2.43 16.88
N GLN A 279 2.13 -1.77 17.02
CA GLN A 279 2.93 -1.36 15.87
C GLN A 279 3.56 -2.55 15.17
N VAL A 280 3.56 -2.53 13.84
CA VAL A 280 4.13 -3.59 12.99
C VAL A 280 5.49 -3.22 12.39
N SER A 281 5.91 -1.97 12.56
CA SER A 281 7.21 -1.47 12.16
C SER A 281 7.74 -0.47 13.17
N SER A 282 9.05 -0.20 13.13
CA SER A 282 9.65 0.89 13.91
C SER A 282 9.00 2.23 13.51
N PRO A 283 8.70 3.11 14.48
CA PRO A 283 8.11 4.40 14.20
C PRO A 283 9.13 5.35 13.55
N THR A 284 8.66 6.22 12.66
CA THR A 284 9.47 7.27 12.07
C THR A 284 9.35 8.53 12.91
N ILE A 285 10.41 8.93 13.59
CA ILE A 285 10.46 10.13 14.43
C ILE A 285 11.26 11.22 13.70
N ASN A 286 10.59 12.30 13.30
CA ASN A 286 11.22 13.47 12.68
C ASN A 286 11.28 14.62 13.69
N SER A 287 12.42 14.76 14.36
CA SER A 287 12.64 15.82 15.34
C SER A 287 12.57 17.21 14.71
N THR A 288 13.13 17.43 13.52
CA THR A 288 13.09 18.76 12.86
C THR A 288 11.66 19.26 12.66
N ASN A 289 10.75 18.40 12.21
CA ASN A 289 9.37 18.75 11.91
C ASN A 289 8.41 18.54 13.09
N GLY A 290 8.85 17.90 14.17
CA GLY A 290 7.98 17.54 15.29
C GLY A 290 6.88 16.56 14.87
N THR A 291 7.21 15.54 14.08
CA THR A 291 6.23 14.55 13.61
C THR A 291 6.64 13.12 13.93
N ILE A 292 5.67 12.28 14.25
CA ILE A 292 5.86 10.84 14.45
C ILE A 292 4.84 10.10 13.59
N ALA A 293 5.30 9.15 12.77
CA ALA A 293 4.44 8.26 12.00
C ALA A 293 4.63 6.82 12.49
N VAL A 294 3.51 6.14 12.79
CA VAL A 294 3.51 4.75 13.27
C VAL A 294 2.49 3.95 12.49
N THR A 295 2.89 2.74 12.07
CA THR A 295 1.98 1.80 11.42
C THR A 295 1.60 0.70 12.39
N VAL A 296 0.30 0.48 12.60
CA VAL A 296 -0.25 -0.61 13.42
C VAL A 296 -0.85 -1.72 12.56
N GLY A 297 -1.01 -2.92 13.13
CA GLY A 297 -1.55 -4.08 12.43
C GLY A 297 -2.99 -3.89 11.96
N THR A 298 -3.40 -4.68 10.96
CA THR A 298 -4.78 -4.72 10.45
C THR A 298 -5.79 -5.01 11.57
N GLY A 299 -6.94 -4.35 11.55
CA GLY A 299 -8.01 -4.55 12.56
C GLY A 299 -7.77 -3.85 13.90
N THR A 300 -6.64 -3.16 14.08
CA THR A 300 -6.38 -2.35 15.28
C THR A 300 -7.37 -1.20 15.36
N SER A 301 -8.09 -1.08 16.48
CA SER A 301 -8.92 0.11 16.74
C SER A 301 -8.03 1.30 17.11
N LEU A 302 -8.17 2.42 16.40
CA LEU A 302 -7.40 3.63 16.67
C LEU A 302 -8.00 4.49 17.80
N THR A 303 -9.20 4.18 18.29
CA THR A 303 -9.94 5.06 19.21
C THR A 303 -9.40 5.09 20.64
N ALA A 304 -8.53 4.13 21.00
CA ALA A 304 -8.05 3.97 22.38
C ALA A 304 -6.70 3.25 22.45
N LEU A 305 -5.62 3.91 22.01
CA LEU A 305 -4.26 3.39 22.09
C LEU A 305 -3.46 4.06 23.21
N THR A 306 -2.48 3.33 23.77
CA THR A 306 -1.68 3.77 24.91
C THR A 306 -0.19 3.83 24.55
N PRO A 307 0.34 4.98 24.10
CA PRO A 307 1.73 5.06 23.67
C PRO A 307 2.71 5.17 24.83
N THR A 308 3.88 4.55 24.64
CA THR A 308 5.05 4.75 25.50
C THR A 308 5.95 5.80 24.86
N ILE A 309 6.20 6.89 25.58
CA ILE A 309 6.95 8.06 25.09
C ILE A 309 8.20 8.26 25.95
N THR A 310 9.35 8.39 25.29
CA THR A 310 10.64 8.77 25.88
C THR A 310 10.97 10.21 25.46
N LEU A 311 11.35 11.04 26.42
CA LEU A 311 11.56 12.48 26.22
C LEU A 311 13.03 12.88 26.33
N SER A 312 13.36 14.10 25.94
CA SER A 312 14.58 14.78 26.38
C SER A 312 14.64 14.85 27.91
N ALA A 313 15.86 14.82 28.45
CA ALA A 313 16.09 14.78 29.89
C ALA A 313 15.38 15.93 30.63
N ALA A 314 14.69 15.58 31.72
CA ALA A 314 13.89 16.47 32.57
C ALA A 314 12.74 17.23 31.87
N ALA A 315 12.38 16.86 30.64
CA ALA A 315 11.17 17.37 29.97
C ALA A 315 9.91 16.64 30.45
N SER A 316 8.76 17.25 30.21
CA SER A 316 7.43 16.68 30.44
C SER A 316 6.60 16.71 29.16
N VAL A 317 5.56 15.88 29.06
CA VAL A 317 4.70 15.79 27.87
C VAL A 317 3.22 15.76 28.25
N SER A 318 2.39 16.42 27.47
CA SER A 318 0.93 16.39 27.57
C SER A 318 0.31 16.13 26.19
N PRO A 319 -0.52 15.10 25.98
CA PRO A 319 -0.89 14.04 26.94
C PRO A 319 0.31 13.26 27.49
N ALA A 320 0.17 12.71 28.71
CA ALA A 320 1.25 11.99 29.36
C ALA A 320 1.53 10.64 28.68
N SER A 321 2.78 10.16 28.74
CA SER A 321 3.14 8.80 28.37
C SER A 321 2.25 7.78 29.11
N GLY A 322 1.67 6.83 28.40
CA GLY A 322 0.72 5.86 28.96
C GLY A 322 -0.73 6.36 29.08
N ALA A 323 -1.07 7.55 28.61
CA ALA A 323 -2.47 7.99 28.52
C ALA A 323 -3.17 7.39 27.30
N VAL A 324 -4.43 6.96 27.45
CA VAL A 324 -5.26 6.49 26.33
C VAL A 324 -5.57 7.66 25.39
N GLN A 325 -5.35 7.49 24.09
CA GLN A 325 -5.62 8.49 23.06
C GLN A 325 -6.36 7.89 21.85
N ASP A 326 -7.13 8.74 21.16
CA ASP A 326 -7.82 8.44 19.91
C ASP A 326 -6.99 8.97 18.73
N PHE A 327 -6.48 8.06 17.91
CA PHE A 327 -5.67 8.35 16.72
C PHE A 327 -6.45 8.22 15.40
N THR A 328 -7.78 8.26 15.42
CA THR A 328 -8.58 8.39 14.18
C THR A 328 -8.24 9.66 13.40
N ASN A 329 -7.68 10.66 14.08
CA ASN A 329 -7.03 11.83 13.51
C ASN A 329 -5.65 12.02 14.17
N PRO A 330 -4.72 12.78 13.56
CA PRO A 330 -3.43 13.07 14.18
C PRO A 330 -3.58 13.71 15.57
N VAL A 331 -2.85 13.20 16.56
CA VAL A 331 -2.87 13.69 17.95
C VAL A 331 -1.66 14.56 18.20
N THR A 332 -1.87 15.75 18.78
CA THR A 332 -0.78 16.66 19.14
C THR A 332 -0.34 16.44 20.59
N TYR A 333 0.95 16.17 20.77
CA TYR A 333 1.63 16.13 22.06
C TYR A 333 2.45 17.41 22.25
N ILE A 334 2.33 18.04 23.41
CA ILE A 334 3.10 19.23 23.77
C ILE A 334 4.20 18.79 24.73
N VAL A 335 5.44 18.83 24.26
CA VAL A 335 6.61 18.61 25.12
C VAL A 335 7.04 19.94 25.70
N THR A 336 7.15 20.01 27.02
CA THR A 336 7.65 21.18 27.76
C THR A 336 9.03 20.85 28.32
N ALA A 337 10.05 21.62 27.92
CA ALA A 337 11.40 21.47 28.40
C ALA A 337 11.52 21.78 29.91
N GLN A 338 12.65 21.41 30.52
CA GLN A 338 12.93 21.63 31.94
C GLN A 338 12.80 23.10 32.36
N ASN A 339 13.14 24.05 31.48
CA ASN A 339 13.02 25.49 31.77
C ASN A 339 11.57 25.97 31.93
N GLY A 340 10.57 25.15 31.61
CA GLY A 340 9.14 25.46 31.73
C GLY A 340 8.61 26.45 30.71
N THR A 341 9.47 27.07 29.90
CA THR A 341 9.11 28.11 28.92
C THR A 341 9.22 27.64 27.48
N THR A 342 10.11 26.69 27.19
CA THR A 342 10.28 26.14 25.84
C THR A 342 9.33 24.97 25.65
N THR A 343 8.40 25.11 24.70
CA THR A 343 7.45 24.06 24.31
C THR A 343 7.62 23.71 22.84
N LYS A 344 7.42 22.42 22.50
CA LYS A 344 7.39 21.94 21.12
C LYS A 344 6.17 21.05 20.91
N ASN A 345 5.43 21.30 19.83
CA ASN A 345 4.31 20.47 19.43
C ASN A 345 4.81 19.31 18.58
N TRP A 346 4.29 18.13 18.88
CA TRP A 346 4.58 16.88 18.21
C TRP A 346 3.30 16.29 17.64
N SER A 347 3.17 16.22 16.33
CA SER A 347 2.04 15.59 15.66
C SER A 347 2.30 14.10 15.48
N VAL A 348 1.49 13.26 16.11
CA VAL A 348 1.58 11.80 16.01
C VAL A 348 0.45 11.30 15.11
N THR A 349 0.83 10.66 14.00
CA THR A 349 -0.10 10.00 13.07
C THR A 349 0.07 8.49 13.19
N VAL A 350 -1.05 7.80 13.40
CA VAL A 350 -1.09 6.33 13.41
C VAL A 350 -1.91 5.88 12.21
N SER A 351 -1.31 5.03 11.38
CA SER A 351 -1.96 4.43 10.22
C SER A 351 -2.11 2.92 10.40
N ILE A 352 -3.19 2.35 9.89
CA ILE A 352 -3.35 0.89 9.81
C ILE A 352 -2.55 0.39 8.60
N LEU A 353 -1.87 -0.75 8.75
CA LEU A 353 -1.20 -1.44 7.65
C LEU A 353 -2.21 -1.74 6.53
N GLN A 354 -1.93 -1.23 5.33
CA GLN A 354 -2.75 -1.49 4.15
C GLN A 354 -2.44 -2.88 3.58
N THR A 355 -3.47 -3.55 3.09
CA THR A 355 -3.37 -4.89 2.50
C THR A 355 -4.07 -4.92 1.15
N THR A 356 -3.49 -5.62 0.19
CA THR A 356 -4.13 -5.95 -1.08
C THR A 356 -5.03 -7.16 -0.89
N PRO A 357 -6.32 -7.09 -1.26
CA PRO A 357 -7.20 -8.26 -1.30
C PRO A 357 -6.62 -9.38 -2.16
N ILE A 358 -6.81 -10.64 -1.75
CA ILE A 358 -6.38 -11.80 -2.51
C ILE A 358 -7.06 -11.82 -3.88
N TYR A 359 -8.31 -11.36 -3.97
CA TYR A 359 -8.99 -11.15 -5.25
C TYR A 359 -8.18 -10.27 -6.22
N ASP A 360 -7.62 -9.16 -5.75
CA ASP A 360 -6.85 -8.24 -6.61
C ASP A 360 -5.46 -8.82 -6.97
N ILE A 361 -5.00 -9.82 -6.22
CA ILE A 361 -3.76 -10.56 -6.52
C ILE A 361 -4.03 -11.68 -7.54
N GLN A 362 -5.20 -12.30 -7.48
CA GLN A 362 -5.52 -13.52 -8.22
C GLN A 362 -6.31 -13.24 -9.51
N TYR A 363 -7.33 -12.38 -9.45
CA TYR A 363 -8.26 -12.17 -10.56
C TYR A 363 -7.53 -11.62 -11.79
N THR A 364 -7.70 -12.33 -12.90
CA THR A 364 -7.24 -11.88 -14.20
C THR A 364 -8.25 -12.24 -15.28
N ALA A 365 -8.40 -11.36 -16.26
CA ALA A 365 -9.10 -11.67 -17.50
C ALA A 365 -8.13 -12.25 -18.56
N ASP A 366 -6.82 -12.30 -18.26
CA ASP A 366 -5.82 -12.87 -19.14
C ASP A 366 -6.03 -14.40 -19.23
N PRO A 367 -6.19 -14.97 -20.44
CA PRO A 367 -6.34 -16.41 -20.63
C PRO A 367 -5.19 -17.26 -20.07
N SER A 368 -4.02 -16.67 -19.79
CA SER A 368 -2.90 -17.34 -19.15
C SER A 368 -3.13 -17.66 -17.67
N GLY A 369 -4.09 -17.01 -17.01
CA GLY A 369 -4.34 -17.17 -15.57
C GLY A 369 -3.36 -16.42 -14.67
N ASN A 370 -2.34 -15.77 -15.23
CA ASN A 370 -1.30 -15.11 -14.45
C ASN A 370 -1.84 -13.93 -13.62
N SER A 371 -1.30 -13.80 -12.41
CA SER A 371 -1.56 -12.67 -11.52
C SER A 371 -1.27 -11.31 -12.18
N PRO A 372 -2.15 -10.30 -12.03
CA PRO A 372 -1.89 -8.93 -12.49
C PRO A 372 -0.73 -8.24 -11.77
N VAL A 373 -0.28 -8.79 -10.64
CA VAL A 373 0.80 -8.25 -9.80
C VAL A 373 2.02 -9.18 -9.76
N MET A 374 2.17 -10.05 -10.77
CA MET A 374 3.31 -10.96 -10.91
C MET A 374 4.66 -10.23 -10.81
N ASN A 375 5.60 -10.83 -10.06
CA ASN A 375 6.93 -10.32 -9.75
C ASN A 375 6.97 -9.02 -8.93
N THR A 376 5.86 -8.66 -8.26
CA THR A 376 5.83 -7.53 -7.34
C THR A 376 5.74 -8.00 -5.89
N THR A 377 6.24 -7.18 -4.96
CA THR A 377 6.09 -7.43 -3.52
C THR A 377 4.77 -6.84 -3.04
N VAL A 378 3.91 -7.69 -2.47
CA VAL A 378 2.56 -7.35 -2.02
C VAL A 378 2.40 -7.70 -0.55
N THR A 379 1.64 -6.88 0.18
CA THR A 379 1.18 -7.19 1.54
C THR A 379 -0.28 -7.60 1.47
N THR A 380 -0.63 -8.79 1.96
CA THR A 380 -2.02 -9.29 2.01
C THR A 380 -2.33 -9.91 3.36
N SER A 381 -3.61 -10.07 3.68
CA SER A 381 -4.05 -10.71 4.91
C SER A 381 -5.23 -11.63 4.64
N GLY A 382 -5.25 -12.77 5.33
CA GLY A 382 -6.34 -13.73 5.22
C GLY A 382 -6.26 -14.80 6.31
N ILE A 383 -7.22 -15.72 6.27
CA ILE A 383 -7.30 -16.86 7.18
C ILE A 383 -6.64 -18.07 6.51
N VAL A 384 -5.77 -18.77 7.25
CA VAL A 384 -5.12 -19.99 6.79
C VAL A 384 -6.15 -21.11 6.64
N SER A 385 -6.46 -21.50 5.40
CA SER A 385 -7.47 -22.52 5.06
C SER A 385 -6.93 -23.94 5.08
N ALA A 386 -5.63 -24.10 4.79
CA ALA A 386 -4.91 -25.36 4.86
C ALA A 386 -3.42 -25.14 5.09
N VAL A 387 -2.73 -26.12 5.69
CA VAL A 387 -1.28 -26.10 5.87
C VAL A 387 -0.66 -27.25 5.09
N VAL A 388 0.38 -26.96 4.30
CA VAL A 388 1.16 -27.97 3.59
C VAL A 388 2.44 -28.21 4.38
N PRO A 389 2.57 -29.36 5.09
CA PRO A 389 3.68 -29.59 6.01
C PRO A 389 5.03 -29.33 5.37
N THR A 390 5.90 -28.59 6.05
CA THR A 390 7.27 -28.23 5.64
C THR A 390 7.42 -27.32 4.41
N LYS A 391 6.31 -26.90 3.77
CA LYS A 391 6.36 -26.05 2.57
C LYS A 391 5.70 -24.69 2.75
N GLY A 392 4.47 -24.64 3.28
CA GLY A 392 3.70 -23.41 3.28
C GLY A 392 2.25 -23.62 3.71
N TYR A 393 1.36 -22.73 3.29
CA TYR A 393 -0.05 -22.76 3.66
C TYR A 393 -0.91 -22.06 2.60
N TYR A 394 -2.21 -22.38 2.58
CA TYR A 394 -3.20 -21.70 1.76
C TYR A 394 -3.87 -20.61 2.60
N LEU A 395 -4.06 -19.44 2.00
CA LEU A 395 -4.59 -18.25 2.63
C LEU A 395 -5.86 -17.81 1.89
N GLN A 396 -6.89 -17.36 2.64
CA GLN A 396 -8.14 -16.88 2.05
C GLN A 396 -8.66 -15.61 2.75
N ASP A 397 -9.10 -14.61 1.99
CA ASP A 397 -9.56 -13.31 2.52
C ASP A 397 -11.09 -13.11 2.45
N GLY A 398 -11.82 -14.16 2.07
CA GLY A 398 -13.27 -14.24 2.06
C GLY A 398 -13.75 -15.46 1.27
N ASP A 399 -15.05 -15.73 1.24
CA ASP A 399 -15.61 -16.91 0.56
C ASP A 399 -15.80 -16.65 -0.94
N GLY A 400 -15.51 -17.64 -1.79
CA GLY A 400 -15.80 -17.62 -3.22
C GLY A 400 -14.55 -17.65 -4.11
N ALA A 401 -14.82 -17.47 -5.41
CA ALA A 401 -13.80 -17.43 -6.46
C ALA A 401 -12.75 -16.32 -6.25
N TRP A 402 -11.50 -16.60 -6.62
CA TRP A 402 -10.31 -15.75 -6.61
C TRP A 402 -9.88 -15.26 -5.23
N LYS A 403 -10.42 -15.84 -4.16
CA LYS A 403 -10.16 -15.39 -2.79
C LYS A 403 -9.18 -16.26 -2.02
N GLY A 404 -8.65 -17.30 -2.66
CA GLY A 404 -7.62 -18.18 -2.12
C GLY A 404 -6.29 -17.99 -2.83
N ILE A 405 -5.18 -18.22 -2.12
CA ILE A 405 -3.83 -18.21 -2.70
C ILE A 405 -2.92 -19.15 -1.93
N TYR A 406 -1.97 -19.77 -2.64
CA TYR A 406 -0.91 -20.53 -1.99
C TYR A 406 0.25 -19.64 -1.55
N VAL A 407 0.75 -19.87 -0.34
CA VAL A 407 1.89 -19.16 0.24
C VAL A 407 3.01 -20.15 0.47
N TYR A 408 4.07 -20.07 -0.35
CA TYR A 408 5.27 -20.86 -0.17
C TYR A 408 6.17 -20.23 0.89
N ASP A 409 6.06 -20.74 2.12
CA ASP A 409 6.72 -20.19 3.31
C ASP A 409 7.24 -21.33 4.21
N PRO A 410 8.34 -22.00 3.82
CA PRO A 410 8.89 -23.11 4.59
C PRO A 410 9.38 -22.66 5.98
N THR A 411 9.63 -21.37 6.18
CA THR A 411 10.07 -20.80 7.46
C THR A 411 8.94 -20.79 8.49
N ASN A 412 7.72 -20.38 8.10
CA ASN A 412 6.57 -20.30 9.01
C ASN A 412 5.55 -21.45 8.85
N ALA A 413 5.77 -22.39 7.92
CA ALA A 413 4.87 -23.54 7.73
C ALA A 413 4.65 -24.37 9.00
N ALA A 414 5.63 -24.44 9.90
CA ALA A 414 5.52 -25.19 11.16
C ALA A 414 4.73 -24.43 12.26
N THR A 415 4.58 -23.11 12.13
CA THR A 415 3.90 -22.26 13.12
C THR A 415 2.48 -21.88 12.68
N ALA A 416 2.21 -21.83 11.38
CA ALA A 416 0.88 -21.60 10.83
C ALA A 416 -0.09 -22.74 11.20
N SER A 417 -1.32 -22.39 11.59
CA SER A 417 -2.40 -23.34 11.87
C SER A 417 -3.67 -22.94 11.13
N VAL A 418 -4.48 -23.93 10.75
CA VAL A 418 -5.81 -23.66 10.13
C VAL A 418 -6.64 -22.79 11.07
N GLY A 419 -7.22 -21.72 10.52
CA GLY A 419 -7.98 -20.72 11.27
C GLY A 419 -7.15 -19.56 11.83
N ASP A 420 -5.84 -19.54 11.64
CA ASP A 420 -5.03 -18.35 11.93
C ASP A 420 -5.31 -17.26 10.90
N ASN A 421 -5.57 -16.02 11.37
CA ASN A 421 -5.55 -14.84 10.50
C ASN A 421 -4.12 -14.30 10.49
N VAL A 422 -3.51 -14.26 9.32
CA VAL A 422 -2.13 -13.81 9.13
C VAL A 422 -2.08 -12.67 8.12
N THR A 423 -1.17 -11.73 8.33
CA THR A 423 -0.75 -10.74 7.35
C THR A 423 0.66 -11.09 6.90
N ILE A 424 0.83 -11.24 5.59
CA ILE A 424 2.11 -11.56 4.98
C ILE A 424 2.54 -10.45 4.04
N THR A 425 3.86 -10.29 3.87
CA THR A 425 4.44 -9.51 2.77
C THR A 425 5.40 -10.41 2.04
N GLY A 426 5.27 -10.52 0.73
CA GLY A 426 6.14 -11.37 -0.09
C GLY A 426 6.02 -11.02 -1.56
N THR A 427 6.83 -11.68 -2.40
CA THR A 427 6.76 -11.52 -3.85
C THR A 427 5.73 -12.48 -4.44
N VAL A 428 4.82 -11.97 -5.28
CA VAL A 428 3.87 -12.80 -6.04
C VAL A 428 4.59 -13.37 -7.27
N VAL A 429 4.51 -14.68 -7.48
CA VAL A 429 5.16 -15.38 -8.60
C VAL A 429 4.21 -16.39 -9.23
N GLU A 430 4.46 -16.70 -10.50
CA GLU A 430 3.86 -17.86 -11.17
C GLU A 430 4.83 -19.03 -11.05
N PHE A 431 4.45 -20.06 -10.30
CA PHE A 431 5.24 -21.27 -10.17
C PHE A 431 4.43 -22.46 -10.63
N ASN A 432 4.90 -23.12 -11.70
CA ASN A 432 4.21 -24.26 -12.27
C ASN A 432 2.76 -23.93 -12.72
N GLY A 433 2.51 -22.70 -13.15
CA GLY A 433 1.18 -22.27 -13.60
C GLY A 433 0.15 -22.11 -12.47
N MET A 434 0.63 -21.90 -11.25
CA MET A 434 -0.16 -21.47 -10.10
C MET A 434 0.43 -20.16 -9.57
N THR A 435 -0.44 -19.22 -9.22
CA THR A 435 -0.01 -17.98 -8.54
C THR A 435 0.28 -18.28 -7.07
N GLU A 436 1.49 -17.95 -6.60
CA GLU A 436 1.90 -18.12 -5.20
C GLU A 436 2.74 -16.96 -4.66
N PHE A 437 2.84 -16.85 -3.33
CA PHE A 437 3.82 -15.98 -2.68
C PHE A 437 5.15 -16.72 -2.48
N SER A 438 6.25 -16.20 -3.04
CA SER A 438 7.62 -16.72 -2.86
C SER A 438 8.70 -15.71 -3.32
N PRO A 439 9.67 -15.29 -2.46
CA PRO A 439 9.76 -15.58 -1.03
C PRO A 439 8.81 -14.70 -0.19
N VAL A 440 8.51 -15.15 1.02
CA VAL A 440 7.83 -14.35 2.05
C VAL A 440 8.87 -13.54 2.84
N ASN A 441 8.70 -12.22 2.88
CA ASN A 441 9.56 -11.26 3.58
C ASN A 441 9.10 -10.98 5.01
N SER A 442 7.80 -11.06 5.28
CA SER A 442 7.21 -10.79 6.59
C SER A 442 6.01 -11.70 6.83
N TYR A 443 5.86 -12.17 8.08
CA TYR A 443 4.75 -12.97 8.57
C TYR A 443 4.31 -12.43 9.92
N ILE A 444 3.05 -12.02 10.02
CA ILE A 444 2.43 -11.49 11.24
C ILE A 444 1.17 -12.32 11.50
N LYS A 445 1.07 -12.93 12.68
CA LYS A 445 -0.14 -13.63 13.13
C LYS A 445 -1.02 -12.68 13.93
N ASN A 446 -2.18 -12.33 13.36
CA ASN A 446 -3.13 -11.35 13.93
C ASN A 446 -4.06 -11.99 14.96
N SER A 447 -4.60 -13.17 14.65
CA SER A 447 -5.52 -13.91 15.53
C SER A 447 -5.54 -15.42 15.19
N SER A 448 -6.19 -16.22 16.04
CA SER A 448 -6.35 -17.68 15.89
C SER A 448 -7.79 -18.12 16.05
N GLY A 449 -8.13 -19.30 15.52
CA GLY A 449 -9.43 -19.93 15.70
C GLY A 449 -10.57 -19.26 14.92
N ASN A 450 -10.23 -18.51 13.87
CA ASN A 450 -11.21 -17.91 12.98
C ASN A 450 -11.92 -19.01 12.17
N ALA A 451 -13.22 -18.84 11.96
CA ALA A 451 -14.01 -19.75 11.14
C ALA A 451 -13.63 -19.61 9.66
N ILE A 452 -13.72 -20.71 8.92
CA ILE A 452 -13.48 -20.76 7.49
C ILE A 452 -14.61 -21.56 6.87
N ASN A 453 -15.32 -20.95 5.93
CA ASN A 453 -16.42 -21.60 5.25
C ASN A 453 -15.97 -22.04 3.86
N PRO A 454 -16.19 -23.29 3.47
CA PRO A 454 -15.92 -23.70 2.11
C PRO A 454 -17.00 -23.14 1.17
N THR A 455 -16.59 -22.73 -0.03
CA THR A 455 -17.54 -22.41 -1.10
C THR A 455 -18.06 -23.69 -1.72
N VAL A 456 -19.39 -23.85 -1.86
CA VAL A 456 -19.94 -25.01 -2.57
C VAL A 456 -19.79 -24.80 -4.07
N VAL A 457 -19.09 -25.71 -4.75
CA VAL A 457 -18.76 -25.63 -6.18
C VAL A 457 -19.15 -26.94 -6.84
N SER A 458 -19.57 -26.89 -8.11
CA SER A 458 -19.81 -28.11 -8.90
C SER A 458 -18.50 -28.80 -9.26
N THR A 459 -18.50 -30.12 -9.45
CA THR A 459 -17.27 -30.84 -9.79
C THR A 459 -16.72 -30.43 -11.17
N GLY A 460 -17.56 -29.98 -12.10
CA GLY A 460 -17.15 -29.46 -13.39
C GLY A 460 -16.47 -28.09 -13.32
N ASP A 461 -17.03 -27.16 -12.55
CA ASP A 461 -16.44 -25.83 -12.36
C ASP A 461 -15.11 -25.93 -11.62
N ALA A 462 -15.06 -26.68 -10.51
CA ALA A 462 -13.83 -26.90 -9.76
C ALA A 462 -12.73 -27.57 -10.60
N ALA A 463 -13.10 -28.39 -11.59
CA ALA A 463 -12.13 -29.09 -12.43
C ALA A 463 -11.63 -28.28 -13.64
N THR A 464 -12.25 -27.13 -13.96
CA THR A 464 -11.99 -26.43 -15.22
C THR A 464 -11.78 -24.94 -15.10
N LYS A 465 -12.18 -24.31 -14.00
CA LYS A 465 -12.08 -22.86 -13.83
C LYS A 465 -10.93 -22.50 -12.90
N GLU A 466 -10.09 -21.60 -13.39
CA GLU A 466 -8.98 -20.96 -12.68
C GLU A 466 -9.44 -20.22 -11.42
N ASP A 467 -10.69 -19.74 -11.44
CA ASP A 467 -11.26 -18.90 -10.39
C ASP A 467 -11.36 -19.59 -9.03
N TYR A 468 -11.20 -20.90 -8.93
CA TYR A 468 -11.14 -21.61 -7.65
C TYR A 468 -9.73 -22.02 -7.26
N GLU A 469 -8.68 -21.70 -8.02
CA GLU A 469 -7.29 -21.97 -7.63
C GLU A 469 -7.01 -21.38 -6.24
N GLY A 470 -6.34 -22.17 -5.38
CA GLY A 470 -6.01 -21.77 -3.99
C GLY A 470 -7.21 -21.67 -3.04
N CYS A 471 -8.45 -21.74 -3.52
CA CYS A 471 -9.66 -21.51 -2.73
C CYS A 471 -10.06 -22.74 -1.91
N PHE A 472 -10.66 -22.50 -0.74
CA PHE A 472 -11.26 -23.55 0.08
C PHE A 472 -12.71 -23.82 -0.37
N ILE A 473 -12.96 -25.02 -0.90
CA ILE A 473 -14.24 -25.39 -1.50
C ILE A 473 -14.81 -26.67 -0.91
N LYS A 474 -16.10 -26.92 -1.22
CA LYS A 474 -16.80 -28.17 -0.99
C LYS A 474 -17.52 -28.58 -2.28
N VAL A 475 -17.38 -29.83 -2.68
CA VAL A 475 -18.28 -30.46 -3.66
C VAL A 475 -19.24 -31.39 -2.92
N GLU A 476 -20.51 -31.39 -3.32
CA GLU A 476 -21.57 -32.13 -2.62
C GLU A 476 -22.18 -33.20 -3.53
N TYR A 477 -22.60 -34.31 -2.92
CA TYR A 477 -23.27 -35.40 -3.63
C TYR A 477 -22.51 -35.92 -4.88
N ALA A 478 -21.18 -35.84 -4.86
CA ALA A 478 -20.38 -36.18 -6.02
C ALA A 478 -20.16 -37.70 -6.08
N ASN A 479 -20.53 -38.34 -7.19
CA ASN A 479 -20.40 -39.78 -7.37
C ASN A 479 -18.93 -40.16 -7.58
N CYS A 480 -18.41 -41.08 -6.75
CA CYS A 480 -17.07 -41.62 -6.93
C CYS A 480 -16.99 -42.48 -8.21
N THR A 481 -16.22 -42.00 -9.19
CA THR A 481 -16.07 -42.67 -10.49
C THR A 481 -14.84 -43.58 -10.57
N SER A 482 -13.89 -43.45 -9.64
CA SER A 482 -12.73 -44.35 -9.56
C SER A 482 -12.25 -44.50 -8.11
N ALA A 483 -11.89 -45.71 -7.70
CA ALA A 483 -11.28 -45.97 -6.40
C ALA A 483 -9.90 -45.29 -6.26
N ASN A 484 -9.42 -45.15 -5.02
CA ASN A 484 -8.08 -44.62 -4.75
C ASN A 484 -7.02 -45.54 -5.39
N SER A 485 -6.23 -44.97 -6.30
CA SER A 485 -5.06 -45.59 -6.90
C SER A 485 -3.87 -44.64 -6.74
N GLY A 486 -2.87 -45.06 -5.95
CA GLY A 486 -1.67 -44.26 -5.74
C GLY A 486 -1.87 -42.95 -4.97
N GLY A 487 -3.01 -42.78 -4.27
CA GLY A 487 -3.35 -41.55 -3.54
C GLY A 487 -4.26 -40.59 -4.30
N THR A 488 -4.88 -41.05 -5.38
CA THR A 488 -5.76 -40.23 -6.23
C THR A 488 -7.03 -40.98 -6.55
N TRP A 489 -8.17 -40.30 -6.46
CA TRP A 489 -9.49 -40.82 -6.82
C TRP A 489 -10.32 -39.71 -7.48
N LYS A 490 -11.50 -40.05 -8.01
CA LYS A 490 -12.27 -39.16 -8.88
C LYS A 490 -13.73 -39.11 -8.47
N VAL A 491 -14.31 -37.92 -8.51
CA VAL A 491 -15.74 -37.69 -8.24
C VAL A 491 -16.40 -36.88 -9.34
N ASN A 492 -17.71 -37.05 -9.51
CA ASN A 492 -18.51 -36.32 -10.50
C ASN A 492 -19.96 -36.17 -10.01
N ASP A 493 -20.45 -34.94 -9.88
CA ASP A 493 -21.83 -34.60 -9.51
C ASP A 493 -22.80 -34.57 -10.71
N GLY A 494 -22.29 -34.84 -11.92
CA GLY A 494 -22.99 -34.74 -13.20
C GLY A 494 -22.49 -33.59 -14.08
N SER A 495 -21.82 -32.59 -13.51
CA SER A 495 -21.30 -31.41 -14.22
C SER A 495 -19.91 -31.61 -14.82
N GLY A 496 -19.11 -32.54 -14.31
CA GLY A 496 -17.74 -32.76 -14.78
C GLY A 496 -16.91 -33.57 -13.79
N LEU A 497 -15.74 -34.03 -14.22
CA LEU A 497 -14.94 -34.98 -13.45
C LEU A 497 -13.84 -34.25 -12.67
N LEU A 498 -13.89 -34.33 -11.33
CA LEU A 498 -12.91 -33.72 -10.42
C LEU A 498 -11.97 -34.76 -9.81
N PHE A 499 -10.68 -34.41 -9.70
CA PHE A 499 -9.66 -35.24 -9.07
C PHE A 499 -9.51 -34.88 -7.59
N ILE A 500 -9.46 -35.90 -6.73
CA ILE A 500 -9.14 -35.76 -5.32
C ILE A 500 -7.74 -36.33 -5.07
N TYR A 501 -6.84 -35.51 -4.53
CA TYR A 501 -5.41 -35.82 -4.44
C TYR A 501 -4.86 -35.78 -3.00
N LYS A 502 -3.92 -36.69 -2.70
CA LYS A 502 -3.28 -36.86 -1.38
C LYS A 502 -2.24 -35.78 -1.01
N GLY A 503 -2.32 -34.58 -1.58
CA GLY A 503 -1.30 -33.55 -1.38
C GLY A 503 -1.18 -33.06 0.07
N ILE A 504 -2.27 -33.17 0.85
CA ILE A 504 -2.30 -32.88 2.29
C ILE A 504 -2.71 -34.14 3.08
N TYR A 505 -3.85 -34.76 2.73
CA TYR A 505 -4.35 -35.97 3.38
C TYR A 505 -4.73 -37.06 2.37
N ASP A 506 -4.28 -38.29 2.59
CA ASP A 506 -4.58 -39.45 1.74
C ASP A 506 -5.84 -40.19 2.23
N TYR A 507 -6.97 -40.00 1.54
CA TYR A 507 -8.20 -40.74 1.80
C TYR A 507 -8.23 -42.07 1.03
N THR A 508 -7.92 -43.18 1.70
CA THR A 508 -7.73 -44.49 1.07
C THR A 508 -9.01 -45.32 0.89
N SER A 509 -10.14 -44.87 1.46
CA SER A 509 -11.38 -45.66 1.57
C SER A 509 -12.46 -45.29 0.55
N ALA A 510 -12.09 -44.65 -0.57
CA ALA A 510 -13.04 -44.25 -1.61
C ALA A 510 -13.64 -45.48 -2.34
N VAL A 511 -14.97 -45.58 -2.37
CA VAL A 511 -15.71 -46.68 -3.01
C VAL A 511 -16.43 -46.17 -4.26
N VAL A 512 -16.19 -46.82 -5.41
CA VAL A 512 -16.84 -46.48 -6.68
C VAL A 512 -18.36 -46.64 -6.59
N GLY A 513 -19.11 -45.65 -7.08
CA GLY A 513 -20.57 -45.61 -7.06
C GLY A 513 -21.18 -44.99 -5.79
N THR A 514 -20.37 -44.67 -4.79
CA THR A 514 -20.80 -43.96 -3.58
C THR A 514 -20.76 -42.46 -3.81
N LEU A 515 -21.78 -41.73 -3.32
CA LEU A 515 -21.82 -40.28 -3.33
C LEU A 515 -21.02 -39.74 -2.13
N TYR A 516 -20.19 -38.72 -2.36
CA TYR A 516 -19.37 -38.09 -1.33
C TYR A 516 -19.58 -36.58 -1.31
N ASP A 517 -19.58 -36.03 -0.10
CA ASP A 517 -19.25 -34.63 0.14
C ASP A 517 -17.74 -34.56 0.40
N VAL A 518 -17.03 -33.74 -0.38
CA VAL A 518 -15.58 -33.57 -0.27
C VAL A 518 -15.25 -32.09 -0.11
N THR A 519 -14.57 -31.76 0.97
CA THR A 519 -14.09 -30.41 1.29
C THR A 519 -12.56 -30.37 1.16
N GLY A 520 -11.99 -29.25 0.74
CA GLY A 520 -10.55 -29.14 0.58
C GLY A 520 -10.13 -27.81 -0.04
N VAL A 521 -8.82 -27.64 -0.21
CA VAL A 521 -8.28 -26.54 -1.01
C VAL A 521 -8.01 -27.00 -2.44
N MET A 522 -8.24 -26.14 -3.41
CA MET A 522 -7.91 -26.40 -4.80
C MET A 522 -6.45 -26.07 -5.09
N THR A 523 -5.80 -26.90 -5.91
CA THR A 523 -4.48 -26.64 -6.48
C THR A 523 -4.50 -26.92 -7.97
N TYR A 524 -3.55 -26.34 -8.70
CA TYR A 524 -3.22 -26.76 -10.05
C TYR A 524 -1.96 -27.65 -10.07
N TYR A 525 -2.05 -28.84 -10.67
CA TYR A 525 -0.91 -29.74 -10.86
C TYR A 525 -0.37 -29.68 -12.29
N SER A 526 0.69 -28.90 -12.44
CA SER A 526 1.24 -28.46 -13.73
C SER A 526 1.70 -29.56 -14.68
N ILE A 527 2.17 -30.70 -14.15
CA ILE A 527 2.71 -31.79 -14.97
C ILE A 527 1.61 -32.46 -15.79
N SER A 528 0.37 -32.47 -15.28
CA SER A 528 -0.79 -33.01 -15.98
C SER A 528 -1.83 -31.96 -16.38
N SER A 529 -1.59 -30.68 -16.06
CA SER A 529 -2.48 -29.55 -16.36
C SER A 529 -3.92 -29.78 -15.89
N ILE A 530 -4.07 -30.19 -14.64
CA ILE A 530 -5.37 -30.48 -14.01
C ILE A 530 -5.50 -29.77 -12.68
N PHE A 531 -6.73 -29.36 -12.37
CA PHE A 531 -7.13 -28.95 -11.03
C PHE A 531 -7.41 -30.17 -10.16
N GLU A 532 -6.94 -30.12 -8.91
CA GLU A 532 -7.12 -31.16 -7.92
C GLU A 532 -7.62 -30.57 -6.61
N LEU A 533 -8.52 -31.29 -5.93
CA LEU A 533 -9.00 -30.95 -4.60
C LEU A 533 -8.20 -31.73 -3.54
N LEU A 534 -7.69 -31.02 -2.54
CA LEU A 534 -6.88 -31.57 -1.46
C LEU A 534 -7.66 -31.55 -0.14
N PRO A 535 -8.23 -32.69 0.28
CA PRO A 535 -8.74 -32.84 1.65
C PRO A 535 -7.60 -32.61 2.65
N ARG A 536 -7.91 -31.95 3.77
CA ARG A 536 -6.93 -31.64 4.82
C ARG A 536 -6.88 -32.74 5.87
N GLN A 537 -7.97 -33.48 6.03
CA GLN A 537 -8.16 -34.50 7.06
C GLN A 537 -9.33 -35.43 6.73
N ALA A 538 -9.48 -36.50 7.52
CA ALA A 538 -10.55 -37.50 7.33
C ALA A 538 -11.96 -36.91 7.34
N SER A 539 -12.23 -35.91 8.20
CA SER A 539 -13.54 -35.27 8.32
C SER A 539 -13.91 -34.39 7.14
N ASP A 540 -12.96 -34.07 6.25
CA ASP A 540 -13.24 -33.33 5.02
C ASP A 540 -13.89 -34.24 3.94
N VAL A 541 -13.94 -35.57 4.15
CA VAL A 541 -14.57 -36.52 3.23
C VAL A 541 -15.66 -37.29 3.98
N SER A 542 -16.91 -37.20 3.49
CA SER A 542 -18.03 -37.93 4.09
C SER A 542 -18.94 -38.53 3.03
N VAL A 543 -19.57 -39.67 3.33
CA VAL A 543 -20.55 -40.29 2.45
C VAL A 543 -21.82 -39.41 2.44
N ALA A 544 -22.16 -38.91 1.26
CA ALA A 544 -23.37 -38.11 1.07
C ALA A 544 -24.58 -39.02 0.95
N VAL A 545 -25.65 -38.68 1.66
CA VAL A 545 -26.95 -39.36 1.58
C VAL A 545 -27.95 -38.38 1.00
N LEU A 546 -28.47 -38.68 -0.19
CA LEU A 546 -29.55 -37.90 -0.78
C LEU A 546 -30.83 -38.05 0.04
N ASN A 547 -31.54 -36.94 0.26
CA ASN A 547 -32.79 -36.96 0.99
C ASN A 547 -33.85 -37.79 0.26
N THR A 548 -34.50 -38.69 0.99
CA THR A 548 -35.57 -39.58 0.50
C THR A 548 -36.97 -39.02 0.78
N GLU A 549 -37.06 -37.91 1.51
CA GLU A 549 -38.33 -37.27 1.83
C GLU A 549 -38.89 -36.47 0.64
N ALA A 550 -40.19 -36.61 0.43
CA ALA A 550 -40.96 -35.86 -0.55
C ALA A 550 -42.10 -35.07 0.14
N ASN A 551 -41.77 -34.30 1.19
CA ASN A 551 -42.78 -33.59 1.97
C ASN A 551 -42.93 -32.12 1.55
N ILE A 552 -44.16 -31.60 1.66
CA ILE A 552 -44.40 -30.16 1.76
C ILE A 552 -44.10 -29.77 3.21
N VAL A 553 -43.15 -28.86 3.41
CA VAL A 553 -42.73 -28.34 4.73
C VAL A 553 -43.53 -27.10 5.08
N SER A 554 -43.79 -26.24 4.10
CA SER A 554 -44.64 -25.06 4.27
C SER A 554 -45.50 -24.84 3.05
N PHE A 555 -46.68 -24.28 3.27
CA PHE A 555 -47.58 -23.84 2.22
C PHE A 555 -48.28 -22.58 2.74
N SER A 556 -48.30 -21.52 1.94
CA SER A 556 -48.93 -20.26 2.34
C SER A 556 -49.57 -19.54 1.17
N LEU A 557 -50.65 -18.82 1.48
CA LEU A 557 -51.34 -17.89 0.59
C LEU A 557 -51.41 -16.51 1.27
N ALA A 558 -51.41 -15.44 0.48
CA ALA A 558 -51.53 -14.08 1.01
C ALA A 558 -52.88 -13.86 1.72
N GLU A 559 -53.91 -14.60 1.31
CA GLU A 559 -55.29 -14.47 1.74
C GLU A 559 -55.64 -15.35 2.96
N GLN A 560 -54.67 -16.06 3.55
CA GLN A 560 -54.94 -17.04 4.60
C GLN A 560 -55.33 -16.43 5.95
N THR A 561 -56.29 -17.06 6.65
CA THR A 561 -56.72 -16.66 8.00
C THR A 561 -55.74 -17.12 9.09
N GLY A 562 -54.93 -18.13 8.78
CA GLY A 562 -53.97 -18.73 9.68
C GLY A 562 -53.00 -19.63 8.93
N ALA A 563 -52.11 -20.29 9.66
CA ALA A 563 -51.14 -21.22 9.07
C ALA A 563 -51.83 -22.44 8.45
N ALA A 564 -51.28 -22.93 7.34
CA ALA A 564 -51.72 -24.18 6.72
C ALA A 564 -51.56 -25.37 7.69
N VAL A 565 -52.57 -26.25 7.71
CA VAL A 565 -52.50 -27.53 8.39
C VAL A 565 -51.92 -28.56 7.43
N ILE A 566 -50.67 -28.93 7.66
CA ILE A 566 -49.93 -29.89 6.83
C ILE A 566 -49.91 -31.24 7.54
N ASN A 567 -50.42 -32.28 6.89
CA ASN A 567 -50.38 -33.65 7.38
C ASN A 567 -49.49 -34.51 6.47
N THR A 568 -48.28 -34.82 6.93
CA THR A 568 -47.26 -35.57 6.21
C THR A 568 -47.54 -37.07 6.08
N VAL A 569 -48.45 -37.62 6.90
CA VAL A 569 -48.89 -39.03 6.84
C VAL A 569 -50.02 -39.20 5.81
N ALA A 570 -50.99 -38.28 5.82
CA ALA A 570 -52.09 -38.27 4.87
C ALA A 570 -51.76 -37.58 3.53
N ASN A 571 -50.61 -36.89 3.45
CA ASN A 571 -50.18 -36.08 2.32
C ASN A 571 -51.23 -35.01 1.95
N THR A 572 -51.71 -34.29 2.95
CA THR A 572 -52.72 -33.25 2.75
C THR A 572 -52.24 -31.91 3.28
N VAL A 573 -52.66 -30.84 2.61
CA VAL A 573 -52.55 -29.46 3.09
C VAL A 573 -53.95 -28.89 3.11
N ASN A 574 -54.40 -28.43 4.27
CA ASN A 574 -55.67 -27.74 4.42
C ASN A 574 -55.40 -26.32 4.89
N LEU A 575 -56.00 -25.35 4.21
CA LEU A 575 -55.84 -23.93 4.52
C LEU A 575 -57.20 -23.25 4.42
N GLU A 576 -57.46 -22.31 5.32
CA GLU A 576 -58.60 -21.42 5.25
C GLU A 576 -58.16 -20.01 4.83
N VAL A 577 -58.91 -19.38 3.93
CA VAL A 577 -58.71 -17.99 3.48
C VAL A 577 -59.85 -17.09 3.93
N TYR A 578 -59.60 -15.79 4.02
CA TYR A 578 -60.58 -14.81 4.53
C TYR A 578 -61.88 -14.81 3.70
N THR A 579 -62.99 -14.42 4.35
CA THR A 579 -64.30 -14.31 3.71
C THR A 579 -64.25 -13.35 2.52
N GLY A 580 -64.73 -13.78 1.36
CA GLY A 580 -64.75 -13.01 0.11
C GLY A 580 -63.55 -13.24 -0.81
N THR A 581 -62.59 -14.09 -0.42
CA THR A 581 -61.47 -14.49 -1.29
C THR A 581 -61.96 -15.28 -2.52
N SER A 582 -61.47 -14.92 -3.71
CA SER A 582 -61.70 -15.72 -4.93
C SER A 582 -60.70 -16.88 -5.00
N LEU A 583 -61.18 -18.10 -5.24
CA LEU A 583 -60.33 -19.30 -5.29
C LEU A 583 -59.74 -19.60 -6.68
N THR A 584 -60.15 -18.87 -7.73
CA THR A 584 -59.87 -19.26 -9.12
C THR A 584 -58.44 -19.01 -9.59
N ALA A 585 -57.64 -18.24 -8.85
CA ALA A 585 -56.29 -17.84 -9.26
C ALA A 585 -55.40 -17.45 -8.07
N LEU A 586 -55.28 -18.32 -7.06
CA LEU A 586 -54.43 -18.08 -5.89
C LEU A 586 -52.99 -18.51 -6.16
N VAL A 587 -52.03 -17.73 -5.66
CA VAL A 587 -50.59 -17.96 -5.89
C VAL A 587 -49.92 -18.46 -4.61
N PRO A 588 -49.61 -19.76 -4.49
CA PRO A 588 -49.02 -20.32 -3.28
C PRO A 588 -47.51 -20.14 -3.21
N THR A 589 -47.02 -19.90 -2.01
CA THR A 589 -45.59 -20.04 -1.67
C THR A 589 -45.39 -21.34 -0.90
N ILE A 590 -44.53 -22.21 -1.44
CA ILE A 590 -44.36 -23.59 -0.98
C ILE A 590 -42.89 -23.87 -0.66
N THR A 591 -42.62 -24.44 0.51
CA THR A 591 -41.30 -24.99 0.88
C THR A 591 -41.39 -26.50 0.97
N LEU A 592 -40.37 -27.21 0.50
CA LEU A 592 -40.32 -28.68 0.45
C LEU A 592 -39.24 -29.25 1.38
N SER A 593 -39.23 -30.57 1.58
CA SER A 593 -38.08 -31.27 2.16
C SER A 593 -36.80 -30.94 1.36
N THR A 594 -35.65 -30.90 2.03
CA THR A 594 -34.36 -30.53 1.43
C THR A 594 -34.11 -31.26 0.11
N GLY A 595 -33.87 -30.48 -0.97
CA GLY A 595 -33.54 -30.99 -2.31
C GLY A 595 -34.71 -31.60 -3.08
N ALA A 596 -35.93 -31.65 -2.54
CA ALA A 596 -37.10 -32.11 -3.26
C ALA A 596 -37.59 -31.09 -4.31
N THR A 597 -38.31 -31.57 -5.32
CA THR A 597 -38.97 -30.74 -6.34
C THR A 597 -40.49 -30.94 -6.31
N ILE A 598 -41.26 -30.01 -6.88
CA ILE A 598 -42.74 -30.05 -6.86
C ILE A 598 -43.33 -29.66 -8.21
N SER A 599 -44.48 -30.26 -8.57
CA SER A 599 -45.31 -29.85 -9.70
C SER A 599 -46.79 -29.90 -9.32
N PRO A 600 -47.59 -28.83 -9.53
CA PRO A 600 -47.23 -27.52 -10.07
C PRO A 600 -46.17 -26.76 -9.23
N LEU A 601 -45.46 -25.82 -9.86
CA LEU A 601 -44.41 -25.04 -9.20
C LEU A 601 -44.98 -24.03 -8.21
N SER A 602 -44.23 -23.75 -7.13
CA SER A 602 -44.50 -22.61 -6.23
C SER A 602 -44.50 -21.29 -7.00
N GLY A 603 -45.36 -20.35 -6.62
CA GLY A 603 -45.50 -19.04 -7.27
C GLY A 603 -46.34 -19.03 -8.54
N VAL A 604 -46.87 -20.17 -9.00
CA VAL A 604 -47.78 -20.25 -10.15
C VAL A 604 -49.23 -20.19 -9.66
N ALA A 605 -50.05 -19.31 -10.24
CA ALA A 605 -51.47 -19.21 -9.91
C ALA A 605 -52.23 -20.52 -10.17
N GLN A 606 -53.11 -20.89 -9.25
CA GLN A 606 -53.90 -22.12 -9.31
C GLN A 606 -55.38 -21.87 -8.95
N ASP A 607 -56.26 -22.71 -9.48
CA ASP A 607 -57.71 -22.70 -9.21
C ASP A 607 -58.07 -23.73 -8.13
N PHE A 608 -58.30 -23.24 -6.91
CA PHE A 608 -58.67 -24.05 -5.74
C PHE A 608 -60.19 -24.15 -5.52
N THR A 609 -61.03 -23.88 -6.54
CA THR A 609 -62.47 -24.16 -6.45
C THR A 609 -62.78 -25.65 -6.21
N SER A 610 -61.80 -26.52 -6.47
CA SER A 610 -61.73 -27.90 -6.01
C SER A 610 -60.32 -28.21 -5.51
N ALA A 611 -60.15 -29.31 -4.76
CA ALA A 611 -58.83 -29.70 -4.27
C ALA A 611 -57.86 -30.01 -5.42
N ILE A 612 -56.60 -29.57 -5.27
CA ILE A 612 -55.55 -29.72 -6.29
C ILE A 612 -54.51 -30.76 -5.84
N GLN A 613 -53.98 -31.53 -6.79
CA GLN A 613 -52.88 -32.45 -6.55
C GLN A 613 -51.52 -31.82 -6.89
N TYR A 614 -50.59 -31.90 -5.95
CA TYR A 614 -49.18 -31.56 -6.14
C TYR A 614 -48.33 -32.82 -6.05
N THR A 615 -47.48 -33.07 -7.03
CA THR A 615 -46.50 -34.16 -6.99
C THR A 615 -45.18 -33.63 -6.46
N VAL A 616 -44.76 -34.12 -5.29
CA VAL A 616 -43.44 -33.83 -4.72
C VAL A 616 -42.51 -35.01 -5.02
N THR A 617 -41.32 -34.73 -5.57
CA THR A 617 -40.30 -35.73 -5.88
C THR A 617 -39.12 -35.53 -4.92
N ALA A 618 -38.72 -36.60 -4.22
CA ALA A 618 -37.58 -36.56 -3.29
C ALA A 618 -36.27 -36.20 -4.02
N GLN A 619 -35.29 -35.65 -3.28
CA GLN A 619 -33.99 -35.26 -3.83
C GLN A 619 -33.29 -36.41 -4.55
N ASN A 620 -33.38 -37.62 -4.00
CA ASN A 620 -32.78 -38.81 -4.60
C ASN A 620 -33.52 -39.33 -5.84
N THR A 621 -34.62 -38.70 -6.25
CA THR A 621 -35.51 -39.07 -7.36
C THR A 621 -36.16 -40.46 -7.26
N SER A 622 -35.84 -41.24 -6.22
CA SER A 622 -36.28 -42.63 -6.11
C SER A 622 -37.73 -42.75 -5.62
N PHE A 623 -38.33 -41.64 -5.17
CA PHE A 623 -39.64 -41.62 -4.53
C PHE A 623 -40.40 -40.34 -4.88
N THR A 624 -41.70 -40.47 -5.14
CA THR A 624 -42.63 -39.36 -5.34
C THR A 624 -43.82 -39.51 -4.40
N LYS A 625 -44.39 -38.38 -3.98
CA LYS A 625 -45.55 -38.32 -3.09
C LYS A 625 -46.57 -37.35 -3.69
N ILE A 626 -47.81 -37.80 -3.87
CA ILE A 626 -48.93 -36.95 -4.30
C ILE A 626 -49.56 -36.33 -3.05
N TRP A 627 -49.60 -35.00 -3.04
CA TRP A 627 -50.19 -34.17 -2.00
C TRP A 627 -51.51 -33.59 -2.47
N THR A 628 -52.56 -33.67 -1.65
CA THR A 628 -53.86 -33.04 -1.93
C THR A 628 -53.97 -31.74 -1.14
N VAL A 629 -54.08 -30.62 -1.83
CA VAL A 629 -54.23 -29.28 -1.24
C VAL A 629 -55.69 -28.83 -1.34
N THR A 630 -56.30 -28.55 -0.21
CA THR A 630 -57.68 -28.03 -0.12
C THR A 630 -57.67 -26.64 0.50
N VAL A 631 -58.29 -25.68 -0.17
CA VAL A 631 -58.47 -24.32 0.33
C VAL A 631 -59.96 -24.07 0.57
N THR A 632 -60.32 -23.62 1.77
CA THR A 632 -61.70 -23.26 2.13
C THR A 632 -61.81 -21.76 2.40
N VAL A 633 -62.99 -21.17 2.17
CA VAL A 633 -63.25 -19.77 2.50
C VAL A 633 -63.93 -19.70 3.87
N ALA A 634 -63.38 -18.86 4.77
CA ALA A 634 -63.96 -18.63 6.09
C ALA A 634 -65.37 -18.03 5.99
N THR A 635 -66.23 -18.34 6.95
CA THR A 635 -67.63 -17.89 6.92
C THR A 635 -67.84 -16.46 7.41
N ASN A 636 -67.07 -15.99 8.41
CA ASN A 636 -67.21 -14.65 9.00
C ASN A 636 -65.87 -14.05 9.46
N THR A 637 -64.76 -14.48 8.86
CA THR A 637 -63.42 -13.99 9.23
C THR A 637 -62.92 -13.04 8.16
N GLN A 638 -62.93 -11.75 8.45
CA GLN A 638 -62.38 -10.72 7.57
C GLN A 638 -60.89 -10.53 7.82
N SER A 639 -60.16 -10.10 6.79
CA SER A 639 -58.72 -9.77 6.88
C SER A 639 -58.49 -8.57 7.78
N ASN A 640 -57.53 -8.70 8.70
CA ASN A 640 -57.03 -7.63 9.56
C ASN A 640 -55.68 -7.05 9.05
N GLN A 641 -55.26 -7.44 7.84
CA GLN A 641 -53.98 -7.04 7.27
C GLN A 641 -54.07 -5.60 6.73
N ALA A 642 -53.22 -4.72 7.24
CA ALA A 642 -53.15 -3.30 6.88
C ALA A 642 -51.73 -2.87 6.46
N GLU A 643 -51.12 -3.63 5.55
CA GLU A 643 -49.72 -3.43 5.15
C GLU A 643 -49.58 -2.60 3.87
N ILE A 644 -48.51 -1.79 3.76
CA ILE A 644 -48.00 -1.26 2.49
C ILE A 644 -47.00 -2.28 1.94
N LEU A 645 -47.26 -2.80 0.75
CA LEU A 645 -46.40 -3.80 0.09
C LEU A 645 -45.42 -3.16 -0.88
N THR A 646 -45.84 -2.12 -1.60
CA THR A 646 -44.96 -1.30 -2.45
C THR A 646 -45.32 0.18 -2.33
N PHE A 647 -44.30 1.02 -2.48
CA PHE A 647 -44.44 2.47 -2.52
C PHE A 647 -43.42 3.03 -3.51
N ALA A 648 -43.87 3.61 -4.62
CA ALA A 648 -42.99 4.09 -5.66
C ALA A 648 -43.46 5.43 -6.24
N PHE A 649 -42.51 6.22 -6.74
CA PHE A 649 -42.76 7.36 -7.62
C PHE A 649 -42.44 6.96 -9.07
N PRO A 650 -42.89 7.75 -10.06
CA PRO A 650 -42.41 7.63 -11.44
C PRO A 650 -40.88 7.59 -11.52
N SER A 651 -40.33 6.80 -12.45
CA SER A 651 -38.88 6.56 -12.57
C SER A 651 -38.08 7.82 -12.88
N ASP A 652 -38.69 8.84 -13.50
CA ASP A 652 -38.10 10.17 -13.74
C ASP A 652 -38.03 11.05 -12.48
N LYS A 653 -38.55 10.57 -11.35
CA LYS A 653 -38.54 11.26 -10.05
C LYS A 653 -37.80 10.48 -8.98
N GLN A 654 -37.93 9.15 -8.95
CA GLN A 654 -37.35 8.31 -7.91
C GLN A 654 -35.85 8.05 -8.15
N ALA A 655 -35.06 8.17 -7.09
CA ALA A 655 -33.65 7.78 -7.08
C ALA A 655 -33.49 6.52 -6.22
N GLY A 656 -33.23 5.36 -6.84
CA GLY A 656 -33.09 4.08 -6.15
C GLY A 656 -34.41 3.42 -5.72
N THR A 657 -34.35 2.39 -4.87
CA THR A 657 -35.52 1.62 -4.39
C THR A 657 -36.06 2.17 -3.06
N SER A 658 -37.36 1.94 -2.79
CA SER A 658 -37.96 2.25 -1.49
C SER A 658 -37.58 1.21 -0.44
N VAL A 659 -37.32 1.63 0.79
CA VAL A 659 -37.16 0.74 1.94
C VAL A 659 -38.45 0.75 2.75
N ILE A 660 -39.11 -0.41 2.87
CA ILE A 660 -40.38 -0.57 3.61
C ILE A 660 -40.09 -1.39 4.86
N ASN A 661 -40.35 -0.79 6.03
CA ASN A 661 -40.22 -1.47 7.31
C ASN A 661 -41.62 -1.67 7.91
N SER A 662 -42.15 -2.89 7.73
CA SER A 662 -43.48 -3.27 8.23
C SER A 662 -43.58 -3.18 9.76
N THR A 663 -42.59 -3.64 10.51
CA THR A 663 -42.62 -3.59 11.98
C THR A 663 -42.68 -2.16 12.50
N ALA A 664 -41.90 -1.25 11.91
CA ALA A 664 -41.87 0.16 12.30
C ALA A 664 -43.01 0.99 11.66
N GLY A 665 -43.71 0.45 10.67
CA GLY A 665 -44.68 1.21 9.87
C GLY A 665 -44.01 2.40 9.17
N THR A 666 -42.85 2.20 8.55
CA THR A 666 -42.13 3.29 7.87
C THR A 666 -41.77 2.94 6.43
N VAL A 667 -41.71 3.97 5.59
CA VAL A 667 -41.18 3.89 4.22
C VAL A 667 -40.15 5.01 4.06
N THR A 668 -38.96 4.69 3.57
CA THR A 668 -37.98 5.69 3.13
C THR A 668 -37.68 5.55 1.66
N ILE A 669 -37.56 6.67 0.96
CA ILE A 669 -37.36 6.70 -0.49
C ILE A 669 -36.61 7.98 -0.88
N ASN A 670 -35.65 7.86 -1.80
CA ASN A 670 -34.95 9.02 -2.34
C ASN A 670 -35.57 9.46 -3.67
N VAL A 671 -35.53 10.75 -3.94
CA VAL A 671 -35.91 11.36 -5.23
C VAL A 671 -34.74 12.16 -5.77
N PHE A 672 -34.70 12.39 -7.08
CA PHE A 672 -33.66 13.23 -7.67
C PHE A 672 -33.67 14.65 -7.05
N PRO A 673 -32.51 15.31 -6.93
CA PRO A 673 -32.38 16.61 -6.26
C PRO A 673 -33.27 17.73 -6.83
N ASP A 674 -33.61 17.65 -8.11
CA ASP A 674 -34.43 18.63 -8.84
C ASP A 674 -35.94 18.42 -8.66
N VAL A 675 -36.34 17.32 -8.00
CA VAL A 675 -37.74 16.95 -7.84
C VAL A 675 -38.43 17.84 -6.81
N ASP A 676 -39.48 18.53 -7.25
CA ASP A 676 -40.37 19.25 -6.34
C ASP A 676 -41.17 18.26 -5.47
N ARG A 677 -40.87 18.26 -4.17
CA ARG A 677 -41.51 17.40 -3.16
C ARG A 677 -42.85 17.91 -2.69
N THR A 678 -43.32 19.08 -3.12
CA THR A 678 -44.58 19.67 -2.63
C THR A 678 -45.84 18.99 -3.18
N SER A 679 -45.72 18.21 -4.26
CA SER A 679 -46.87 17.58 -4.94
C SER A 679 -46.49 16.28 -5.68
N LEU A 680 -45.89 15.31 -4.99
CA LEU A 680 -45.55 14.00 -5.58
C LEU A 680 -46.71 13.02 -5.52
N ILE A 681 -46.88 12.24 -6.59
CA ILE A 681 -47.93 11.25 -6.74
C ILE A 681 -47.31 9.85 -6.61
N PRO A 682 -47.53 9.14 -5.49
CA PRO A 682 -47.04 7.78 -5.32
C PRO A 682 -48.00 6.74 -5.89
N THR A 683 -47.43 5.63 -6.37
CA THR A 683 -48.12 4.36 -6.60
C THR A 683 -47.89 3.47 -5.40
N ILE A 684 -48.99 3.07 -4.74
CA ILE A 684 -49.01 2.28 -3.53
C ILE A 684 -49.78 0.99 -3.77
N THR A 685 -49.23 -0.15 -3.36
CA THR A 685 -49.98 -1.41 -3.23
C THR A 685 -50.07 -1.81 -1.76
N THR A 686 -51.19 -2.41 -1.37
CA THR A 686 -51.49 -2.77 0.02
C THR A 686 -51.77 -4.27 0.14
N SER A 687 -51.83 -4.76 1.39
CA SER A 687 -52.25 -6.12 1.71
C SER A 687 -53.57 -6.50 1.04
N VAL A 688 -53.71 -7.79 0.72
CA VAL A 688 -54.92 -8.35 0.09
C VAL A 688 -56.18 -8.05 0.91
N LEU A 689 -57.28 -7.80 0.18
CA LEU A 689 -58.60 -7.50 0.73
C LEU A 689 -58.68 -6.23 1.62
N SER A 690 -57.61 -5.42 1.69
CA SER A 690 -57.67 -4.12 2.35
C SER A 690 -58.73 -3.22 1.71
N GLN A 691 -59.37 -2.36 2.51
CA GLN A 691 -60.34 -1.37 2.04
C GLN A 691 -59.66 -0.16 1.37
N GLY A 692 -58.32 -0.12 1.36
CA GLY A 692 -57.51 0.89 0.71
C GLY A 692 -56.53 1.59 1.66
N VAL A 693 -55.85 2.59 1.12
CA VAL A 693 -54.90 3.45 1.83
C VAL A 693 -55.36 4.90 1.74
N ALA A 694 -55.16 5.69 2.81
CA ALA A 694 -55.46 7.10 2.88
C ALA A 694 -54.21 7.89 3.32
N PRO A 695 -53.71 8.88 2.54
CA PRO A 695 -54.16 9.26 1.21
C PRO A 695 -54.12 8.11 0.19
N ALA A 696 -55.03 8.14 -0.79
CA ALA A 696 -55.13 7.08 -1.79
C ALA A 696 -53.91 7.05 -2.72
N SER A 697 -53.56 5.85 -3.19
CA SER A 697 -52.61 5.65 -4.29
C SER A 697 -53.01 6.52 -5.49
N GLY A 698 -52.05 7.20 -6.10
CA GLY A 698 -52.32 8.13 -7.21
C GLY A 698 -52.73 9.55 -6.78
N VAL A 699 -52.83 9.87 -5.48
CA VAL A 699 -53.12 11.23 -5.00
C VAL A 699 -51.84 11.98 -4.69
N ALA A 700 -51.72 13.21 -5.17
CA ALA A 700 -50.56 14.07 -4.90
C ALA A 700 -50.43 14.42 -3.41
N GLN A 701 -49.23 14.36 -2.86
CA GLN A 701 -48.91 14.71 -1.47
C GLN A 701 -47.65 15.59 -1.37
N ASN A 702 -47.58 16.38 -0.30
CA ASN A 702 -46.42 17.19 0.03
C ASN A 702 -45.48 16.43 0.98
N PHE A 703 -44.33 16.02 0.47
CA PHE A 703 -43.31 15.29 1.22
C PHE A 703 -42.13 16.15 1.65
N THR A 704 -42.26 17.48 1.77
CA THR A 704 -41.19 18.30 2.38
C THR A 704 -40.95 17.94 3.85
N ASN A 705 -41.96 17.35 4.49
CA ASN A 705 -41.88 16.66 5.78
C ASN A 705 -42.41 15.22 5.61
N PRO A 706 -42.15 14.30 6.55
CA PRO A 706 -42.75 12.97 6.52
C PRO A 706 -44.28 13.02 6.42
N VAL A 707 -44.87 12.18 5.57
CA VAL A 707 -46.31 12.10 5.34
C VAL A 707 -46.86 10.82 5.96
N THR A 708 -47.98 10.95 6.66
CA THR A 708 -48.67 9.81 7.26
C THR A 708 -49.68 9.20 6.30
N TYR A 709 -49.61 7.89 6.12
CA TYR A 709 -50.60 7.07 5.43
C TYR A 709 -51.30 6.14 6.42
N THR A 710 -52.57 5.86 6.20
CA THR A 710 -53.35 4.90 6.99
C THR A 710 -53.90 3.85 6.04
N VAL A 711 -53.50 2.59 6.23
CA VAL A 711 -54.09 1.45 5.52
C VAL A 711 -55.22 0.91 6.38
N THR A 712 -56.38 0.68 5.77
CA THR A 712 -57.55 0.09 6.46
C THR A 712 -57.74 -1.33 5.95
N ALA A 713 -57.69 -2.31 6.86
CA ALA A 713 -57.93 -3.71 6.57
C ALA A 713 -59.41 -3.99 6.27
N GLN A 714 -59.74 -5.22 5.84
CA GLN A 714 -61.12 -5.61 5.53
C GLN A 714 -62.05 -5.50 6.75
N ASP A 715 -61.56 -5.86 7.95
CA ASP A 715 -62.30 -5.80 9.21
C ASP A 715 -62.43 -4.39 9.81
N GLY A 716 -61.85 -3.38 9.15
CA GLY A 716 -61.85 -1.98 9.60
C GLY A 716 -60.71 -1.61 10.55
N THR A 717 -59.84 -2.55 10.92
CA THR A 717 -58.60 -2.22 11.65
C THR A 717 -57.66 -1.40 10.78
N THR A 718 -56.86 -0.53 11.40
CA THR A 718 -55.99 0.41 10.69
C THR A 718 -54.55 0.34 11.16
N LYS A 719 -53.60 0.52 10.23
CA LYS A 719 -52.18 0.70 10.53
C LYS A 719 -51.67 2.03 9.96
N ILE A 720 -50.91 2.74 10.78
CA ILE A 720 -50.32 4.03 10.44
C ILE A 720 -48.91 3.79 9.87
N TRP A 721 -48.63 4.45 8.75
CA TRP A 721 -47.37 4.40 8.03
C TRP A 721 -46.77 5.80 7.90
N THR A 722 -45.49 5.96 8.22
CA THR A 722 -44.76 7.23 8.04
C THR A 722 -43.85 7.12 6.82
N VAL A 723 -44.13 7.91 5.80
CA VAL A 723 -43.33 7.95 4.56
C VAL A 723 -42.41 9.16 4.59
N THR A 724 -41.11 8.91 4.54
CA THR A 724 -40.08 9.95 4.46
C THR A 724 -39.47 9.94 3.07
N VAL A 725 -39.56 11.06 2.37
CA VAL A 725 -38.91 11.27 1.08
C VAL A 725 -37.72 12.20 1.30
N THR A 726 -36.57 11.88 0.73
CA THR A 726 -35.36 12.73 0.81
C THR A 726 -34.79 12.98 -0.58
N ASN A 727 -34.08 14.09 -0.75
CA ASN A 727 -33.35 14.33 -1.99
C ASN A 727 -32.10 13.46 -1.96
N GLN A 728 -31.81 12.81 -3.08
CA GLN A 728 -30.55 12.10 -3.28
C GLN A 728 -29.39 13.09 -3.20
N THR A 729 -28.29 12.71 -2.54
CA THR A 729 -27.08 13.54 -2.49
C THR A 729 -26.32 13.41 -3.81
N ILE A 730 -25.87 14.54 -4.37
CA ILE A 730 -24.98 14.58 -5.54
C ILE A 730 -23.53 14.54 -5.06
N THR A 731 -22.74 13.63 -5.61
CA THR A 731 -21.29 13.61 -5.49
C THR A 731 -20.69 14.33 -6.71
N PRO A 732 -19.88 15.39 -6.53
CA PRO A 732 -19.11 15.99 -7.62
C PRO A 732 -18.18 14.96 -8.28
N ILE A 733 -17.97 15.04 -9.59
CA ILE A 733 -17.05 14.13 -10.30
C ILE A 733 -15.62 14.34 -9.81
N TYR A 734 -15.24 15.58 -9.49
CA TYR A 734 -13.96 15.89 -8.84
C TYR A 734 -13.72 15.08 -7.56
N ASP A 735 -14.74 14.92 -6.72
CA ASP A 735 -14.62 14.16 -5.46
C ASP A 735 -14.54 12.65 -5.67
N ILE A 736 -14.80 12.17 -6.89
CA ILE A 736 -14.61 10.79 -7.31
C ILE A 736 -13.22 10.64 -7.94
N GLN A 737 -12.80 11.58 -8.77
CA GLN A 737 -11.60 11.46 -9.59
C GLN A 737 -10.33 11.91 -8.86
N TYR A 738 -10.37 13.03 -8.13
CA TYR A 738 -9.17 13.59 -7.51
C TYR A 738 -8.63 12.71 -6.39
N THR A 739 -7.36 12.34 -6.52
CA THR A 739 -6.64 11.57 -5.51
C THR A 739 -5.20 12.04 -5.36
N THR A 740 -4.71 12.04 -4.12
CA THR A 740 -3.29 12.17 -3.81
C THR A 740 -2.65 10.82 -3.49
N ASP A 741 -3.43 9.74 -3.60
CA ASP A 741 -2.95 8.39 -3.41
C ASP A 741 -1.95 8.04 -4.52
N VAL A 742 -0.80 7.50 -4.11
CA VAL A 742 0.27 7.07 -5.03
C VAL A 742 -0.18 5.96 -5.99
N SER A 743 -1.23 5.21 -5.62
CA SER A 743 -1.86 4.21 -6.48
C SER A 743 -2.64 4.83 -7.63
N GLY A 744 -3.14 6.07 -7.49
CA GLY A 744 -4.04 6.71 -8.46
C GLY A 744 -5.51 6.35 -8.29
N ASN A 745 -5.89 5.57 -7.27
CA ASN A 745 -7.28 5.13 -7.09
C ASN A 745 -8.20 6.26 -6.59
N SER A 746 -9.47 6.22 -7.02
CA SER A 746 -10.55 7.05 -6.50
C SER A 746 -10.75 6.92 -4.98
N PRO A 747 -10.93 8.03 -4.25
CA PRO A 747 -11.39 8.02 -2.85
C PRO A 747 -12.82 7.48 -2.67
N LYS A 748 -13.55 7.21 -3.75
CA LYS A 748 -14.93 6.69 -3.76
C LYS A 748 -15.03 5.26 -4.31
N ASN A 749 -13.91 4.58 -4.55
CA ASN A 749 -13.93 3.20 -5.05
C ASN A 749 -14.87 2.30 -4.22
N ASN A 750 -15.64 1.45 -4.90
CA ASN A 750 -16.66 0.56 -4.35
C ASN A 750 -17.85 1.23 -3.64
N GLN A 751 -18.05 2.54 -3.82
CA GLN A 751 -19.23 3.25 -3.31
C GLN A 751 -20.25 3.50 -4.43
N ILE A 752 -21.54 3.40 -4.10
CA ILE A 752 -22.61 3.86 -5.00
C ILE A 752 -22.74 5.37 -4.85
N VAL A 753 -22.58 6.09 -5.95
CA VAL A 753 -22.67 7.56 -6.01
C VAL A 753 -23.78 7.98 -6.96
N THR A 754 -24.30 9.20 -6.77
CA THR A 754 -25.13 9.88 -7.78
C THR A 754 -24.40 11.12 -8.24
N VAL A 755 -24.13 11.22 -9.53
CA VAL A 755 -23.42 12.34 -10.15
C VAL A 755 -24.36 13.12 -11.05
N LYS A 756 -24.05 14.41 -11.25
CA LYS A 756 -24.68 15.26 -12.26
C LYS A 756 -23.62 15.70 -13.25
N GLY A 757 -23.80 15.43 -14.53
CA GLY A 757 -22.84 15.84 -15.57
C GLY A 757 -23.50 16.16 -16.90
N ILE A 758 -22.71 16.65 -17.85
CA ILE A 758 -23.06 16.82 -19.26
C ILE A 758 -22.42 15.68 -20.03
N VAL A 759 -23.18 15.00 -20.89
CA VAL A 759 -22.64 13.97 -21.78
C VAL A 759 -21.68 14.61 -22.79
N THR A 760 -20.41 14.25 -22.73
CA THR A 760 -19.34 14.86 -23.53
C THR A 760 -18.97 14.05 -24.76
N ALA A 761 -19.09 12.73 -24.65
CA ALA A 761 -18.86 11.75 -25.71
C ALA A 761 -19.70 10.49 -25.43
N ALA A 762 -19.96 9.69 -26.45
CA ALA A 762 -20.65 8.41 -26.32
C ALA A 762 -20.02 7.39 -27.28
N HIS A 763 -19.78 6.18 -26.80
CA HIS A 763 -19.34 5.03 -27.59
C HIS A 763 -20.53 4.08 -27.72
N ASP A 764 -21.12 4.06 -28.92
CA ASP A 764 -22.43 3.43 -29.17
C ASP A 764 -22.55 2.01 -28.56
N ASN A 765 -23.56 1.82 -27.71
CA ASN A 765 -23.92 0.56 -27.04
C ASN A 765 -22.91 0.01 -26.02
N LEU A 766 -21.89 0.78 -25.62
CA LEU A 766 -20.87 0.33 -24.66
C LEU A 766 -20.74 1.26 -23.45
N ASP A 767 -20.38 2.52 -23.68
CA ASP A 767 -20.15 3.50 -22.62
C ASP A 767 -20.41 4.95 -23.09
N TYR A 768 -20.41 5.87 -22.14
CA TYR A 768 -20.46 7.30 -22.42
C TYR A 768 -19.74 8.09 -21.34
N TYR A 769 -19.37 9.31 -21.68
CA TYR A 769 -18.56 10.18 -20.86
C TYR A 769 -19.39 11.34 -20.38
N ILE A 770 -19.26 11.68 -19.11
CA ILE A 770 -19.90 12.85 -18.53
C ILE A 770 -18.88 13.73 -17.81
N GLN A 771 -19.12 15.04 -17.84
CA GLN A 771 -18.34 15.99 -17.05
C GLN A 771 -19.23 17.00 -16.33
N ASP A 772 -18.87 17.41 -15.12
CA ASP A 772 -19.64 18.37 -14.32
C ASP A 772 -19.04 19.78 -14.31
N ALA A 773 -17.77 19.89 -14.70
CA ALA A 773 -17.07 21.14 -14.97
C ALA A 773 -15.99 20.96 -16.08
N SER A 774 -15.37 22.06 -16.51
CA SER A 774 -14.19 22.02 -17.38
C SER A 774 -12.91 21.94 -16.56
N GLY A 775 -11.90 21.24 -17.07
CA GLY A 775 -10.58 21.15 -16.46
C GLY A 775 -10.38 19.86 -15.67
N ALA A 776 -9.23 19.75 -15.02
CA ALA A 776 -8.75 18.52 -14.39
C ALA A 776 -9.73 17.88 -13.40
N TRP A 777 -9.87 16.55 -13.46
CA TRP A 777 -10.64 15.66 -12.58
C TRP A 777 -12.16 15.82 -12.66
N ASN A 778 -12.69 16.51 -13.67
CA ASN A 778 -14.14 16.75 -13.77
C ASN A 778 -14.84 15.86 -14.79
N GLY A 779 -14.15 14.88 -15.37
CA GLY A 779 -14.68 13.94 -16.34
C GLY A 779 -14.69 12.51 -15.79
N ILE A 780 -15.65 11.70 -16.21
CA ILE A 780 -15.72 10.29 -15.83
C ILE A 780 -16.42 9.48 -16.91
N ASN A 781 -15.96 8.26 -17.11
CA ASN A 781 -16.64 7.28 -17.96
C ASN A 781 -17.78 6.60 -17.19
N VAL A 782 -18.89 6.35 -17.88
CA VAL A 782 -20.00 5.55 -17.39
C VAL A 782 -20.11 4.30 -18.26
N ILE A 783 -19.74 3.15 -17.69
CA ILE A 783 -19.72 1.83 -18.33
C ILE A 783 -21.14 1.25 -18.36
N GLN A 784 -21.93 1.73 -19.30
CA GLN A 784 -23.19 1.15 -19.78
C GLN A 784 -23.59 1.84 -21.08
N ASP A 785 -24.53 1.25 -21.82
CA ASP A 785 -25.21 1.96 -22.90
C ASP A 785 -25.71 3.34 -22.43
N ASN A 786 -25.66 4.32 -23.33
CA ASN A 786 -25.91 5.73 -23.02
C ASN A 786 -27.38 6.04 -22.67
N ALA A 787 -28.24 5.02 -22.57
CA ALA A 787 -29.64 5.12 -22.19
C ALA A 787 -30.44 6.11 -23.07
N GLY A 788 -29.99 6.33 -24.31
CA GLY A 788 -30.59 7.29 -25.25
C GLY A 788 -30.21 8.75 -25.01
N PHE A 789 -29.24 9.05 -24.14
CA PHE A 789 -28.71 10.40 -23.97
C PHE A 789 -27.85 10.81 -25.18
N SER A 790 -27.97 12.08 -25.58
CA SER A 790 -27.17 12.68 -26.65
C SER A 790 -26.00 13.49 -26.09
N ILE A 791 -24.94 13.66 -26.86
CA ILE A 791 -23.86 14.61 -26.52
C ILE A 791 -24.45 16.01 -26.29
N GLY A 792 -24.10 16.61 -25.15
CA GLY A 792 -24.67 17.88 -24.66
C GLY A 792 -25.85 17.72 -23.72
N ASP A 793 -26.36 16.52 -23.46
CA ASP A 793 -27.42 16.33 -22.47
C ASP A 793 -26.88 16.45 -21.05
N SER A 794 -27.55 17.23 -20.20
CA SER A 794 -27.30 17.22 -18.76
C SER A 794 -28.08 16.10 -18.12
N VAL A 795 -27.41 15.24 -17.35
CA VAL A 795 -27.96 14.01 -16.80
C VAL A 795 -27.62 13.82 -15.33
N PHE A 796 -28.46 13.06 -14.62
CA PHE A 796 -28.09 12.36 -13.40
C PHE A 796 -27.75 10.90 -13.70
N VAL A 797 -26.73 10.38 -13.04
CA VAL A 797 -26.35 8.96 -13.11
C VAL A 797 -26.08 8.45 -11.70
N THR A 798 -26.69 7.34 -11.32
CA THR A 798 -26.44 6.63 -10.05
C THR A 798 -25.85 5.27 -10.34
N GLY A 799 -24.63 5.01 -9.86
CA GLY A 799 -23.94 3.75 -10.10
C GLY A 799 -22.78 3.53 -9.14
N LEU A 800 -22.13 2.38 -9.26
CA LEU A 800 -20.97 1.98 -8.48
C LEU A 800 -19.71 2.61 -9.08
N VAL A 801 -18.94 3.34 -8.26
CA VAL A 801 -17.58 3.75 -8.64
C VAL A 801 -16.68 2.52 -8.67
N PHE A 802 -15.98 2.35 -9.76
CA PHE A 802 -15.15 1.20 -10.08
C PHE A 802 -13.76 1.65 -10.52
N GLU A 803 -12.76 1.04 -9.91
CA GLU A 803 -11.34 1.19 -10.26
C GLU A 803 -10.83 -0.02 -11.01
N ASN A 804 -10.05 0.20 -12.07
CA ASN A 804 -9.33 -0.86 -12.77
C ASN A 804 -7.99 -0.35 -13.33
N PHE A 805 -6.86 -0.67 -12.68
CA PHE A 805 -5.54 -0.20 -13.12
C PHE A 805 -5.46 1.32 -13.35
N LYS A 806 -5.92 2.12 -12.36
CA LYS A 806 -6.02 3.59 -12.39
C LYS A 806 -7.15 4.16 -13.22
N TYR A 807 -7.84 3.35 -14.01
CA TYR A 807 -9.04 3.79 -14.71
C TYR A 807 -10.21 3.91 -13.74
N THR A 808 -10.68 5.14 -13.53
CA THR A 808 -11.82 5.44 -12.65
C THR A 808 -13.11 5.60 -13.46
N ALA A 809 -14.12 4.76 -13.22
CA ALA A 809 -15.39 4.80 -13.94
C ALA A 809 -16.62 4.52 -13.05
N ILE A 810 -17.82 4.78 -13.58
CA ILE A 810 -19.09 4.37 -12.98
C ILE A 810 -19.64 3.16 -13.73
N LYS A 811 -19.95 2.07 -13.03
CA LYS A 811 -20.61 0.87 -13.59
C LYS A 811 -21.85 0.48 -12.78
N ASN A 812 -22.56 -0.58 -13.21
CA ASN A 812 -23.75 -1.09 -12.52
C ASN A 812 -24.76 0.02 -12.19
N VAL A 813 -25.05 0.86 -13.19
CA VAL A 813 -25.95 2.00 -13.02
C VAL A 813 -27.34 1.48 -12.61
N THR A 814 -27.87 2.03 -11.53
CA THR A 814 -29.16 1.66 -10.94
C THR A 814 -30.28 2.63 -11.31
N SER A 815 -29.93 3.87 -11.66
CA SER A 815 -30.87 4.86 -12.20
C SER A 815 -30.13 5.96 -12.96
N SER A 816 -30.73 6.48 -14.03
CA SER A 816 -30.27 7.66 -14.75
C SER A 816 -31.46 8.52 -15.21
N LYS A 817 -31.22 9.81 -15.42
CA LYS A 817 -32.27 10.77 -15.79
C LYS A 817 -31.72 11.92 -16.64
N LEU A 818 -32.41 12.23 -17.74
CA LEU A 818 -32.20 13.47 -18.50
C LEU A 818 -32.77 14.67 -17.73
N LEU A 819 -31.98 15.73 -17.58
CA LEU A 819 -32.38 16.97 -16.92
C LEU A 819 -32.73 18.08 -17.91
N SER A 820 -31.87 18.30 -18.88
CA SER A 820 -32.07 19.31 -19.91
C SER A 820 -31.20 19.02 -21.12
N THR A 821 -31.74 19.32 -22.29
CA THR A 821 -31.00 19.35 -23.55
C THR A 821 -30.34 20.73 -23.68
N LEU A 822 -29.12 20.91 -23.17
CA LEU A 822 -28.45 22.22 -23.14
C LEU A 822 -27.00 22.17 -23.64
N LYS A 823 -26.75 23.02 -24.65
CA LYS A 823 -25.83 22.83 -25.78
C LYS A 823 -24.40 23.36 -25.62
N ASP A 824 -24.00 23.92 -24.49
CA ASP A 824 -22.67 24.53 -24.36
C ASP A 824 -21.88 23.96 -23.18
N PHE A 825 -20.82 23.22 -23.51
CA PHE A 825 -19.77 22.79 -22.60
C PHE A 825 -18.43 23.15 -23.25
N SER A 826 -17.59 23.88 -22.52
CA SER A 826 -16.28 24.32 -23.03
C SER A 826 -15.26 23.22 -22.88
N THR A 827 -14.45 23.01 -23.92
CA THR A 827 -13.30 22.12 -23.88
C THR A 827 -12.15 22.75 -23.10
N THR A 828 -11.29 21.91 -22.50
CA THR A 828 -10.04 22.38 -21.89
C THR A 828 -8.93 22.35 -22.93
N TYR A 829 -8.25 23.47 -23.17
CA TYR A 829 -7.13 23.51 -24.10
C TYR A 829 -5.85 23.04 -23.41
N LEU A 830 -5.21 22.01 -23.95
CA LEU A 830 -4.01 21.40 -23.39
C LEU A 830 -2.88 21.34 -24.41
N THR A 831 -1.65 21.46 -23.92
CA THR A 831 -0.47 20.97 -24.63
C THR A 831 -0.43 19.43 -24.59
N ILE A 832 0.36 18.82 -25.48
CA ILE A 832 0.56 17.36 -25.48
C ILE A 832 1.05 16.86 -24.10
N ALA A 833 1.98 17.58 -23.47
CA ALA A 833 2.53 17.20 -22.17
C ALA A 833 1.51 17.29 -21.01
N GLU A 834 0.54 18.20 -21.08
CA GLU A 834 -0.50 18.31 -20.06
C GLU A 834 -1.58 17.23 -20.23
N ALA A 835 -1.88 16.88 -21.48
CA ALA A 835 -2.84 15.82 -21.81
C ALA A 835 -2.32 14.41 -21.48
N ASP A 836 -1.01 14.24 -21.35
CA ASP A 836 -0.36 13.01 -20.88
C ASP A 836 -0.36 12.94 -19.34
N SER A 837 -1.54 13.11 -18.73
CA SER A 837 -1.68 13.05 -17.27
C SER A 837 -3.05 12.56 -16.82
N GLU A 838 -3.04 11.84 -15.69
CA GLU A 838 -4.23 11.29 -15.01
C GLU A 838 -5.31 12.33 -14.76
N ALA A 839 -4.90 13.56 -14.50
CA ALA A 839 -5.78 14.64 -14.13
C ALA A 839 -6.83 14.95 -15.20
N TYR A 840 -6.67 14.51 -16.44
CA TYR A 840 -7.64 14.75 -17.51
C TYR A 840 -8.40 13.50 -17.93
N GLU A 841 -8.28 12.40 -17.20
CA GLU A 841 -8.97 11.16 -17.55
C GLU A 841 -10.50 11.40 -17.54
N GLY A 842 -11.16 11.03 -18.62
CA GLY A 842 -12.61 11.24 -18.82
C GLY A 842 -12.99 12.65 -19.21
N VAL A 843 -12.04 13.60 -19.21
CA VAL A 843 -12.29 15.02 -19.49
C VAL A 843 -12.26 15.25 -20.99
N LEU A 844 -13.19 16.07 -21.48
CA LEU A 844 -13.13 16.57 -22.85
C LEU A 844 -12.08 17.67 -22.99
N VAL A 845 -11.08 17.41 -23.83
CA VAL A 845 -9.93 18.27 -24.04
C VAL A 845 -9.78 18.63 -25.51
N THR A 846 -9.07 19.73 -25.78
CA THR A 846 -8.61 20.15 -27.10
C THR A 846 -7.09 20.26 -27.08
N ILE A 847 -6.41 19.44 -27.87
CA ILE A 847 -4.95 19.49 -28.03
C ILE A 847 -4.58 20.58 -29.02
N PHE A 848 -3.68 21.47 -28.60
CA PHE A 848 -3.17 22.54 -29.46
C PHE A 848 -2.44 21.98 -30.69
N ALA A 849 -2.54 22.69 -31.82
CA ALA A 849 -2.09 22.27 -33.14
C ALA A 849 -0.75 21.50 -33.09
N ALA A 850 -0.75 20.25 -33.56
CA ALA A 850 0.42 19.39 -33.53
C ALA A 850 0.55 18.58 -34.81
N LYS A 851 1.77 18.16 -35.13
CA LYS A 851 2.08 17.50 -36.40
C LYS A 851 1.66 16.04 -36.33
N CYS A 852 0.82 15.60 -37.27
CA CYS A 852 0.63 14.17 -37.52
C CYS A 852 1.95 13.59 -38.04
N TYR A 853 2.60 12.72 -37.27
CA TYR A 853 3.96 12.24 -37.59
C TYR A 853 4.06 10.72 -37.82
N ARG A 854 2.98 9.98 -37.53
CA ARG A 854 2.84 8.54 -37.81
C ARG A 854 1.58 8.31 -38.62
N THR A 855 1.67 7.48 -39.66
CA THR A 855 0.53 7.09 -40.51
C THR A 855 -0.51 6.32 -39.70
N PRO A 856 -1.82 6.49 -39.99
CA PRO A 856 -2.85 5.61 -39.44
C PRO A 856 -2.52 4.16 -39.76
N LYS A 857 -2.35 3.33 -38.73
CA LYS A 857 -2.18 1.88 -38.88
C LYS A 857 -3.22 1.22 -37.99
N TYR A 858 -4.24 0.63 -38.61
CA TYR A 858 -5.46 0.14 -37.95
C TYR A 858 -6.31 1.26 -37.32
N GLY A 859 -6.36 2.45 -37.92
CA GLY A 859 -7.17 3.58 -37.41
C GLY A 859 -6.39 4.56 -36.53
N ASP A 860 -5.44 4.06 -35.73
CA ASP A 860 -4.68 4.89 -34.78
C ASP A 860 -3.55 5.70 -35.40
N TRP A 861 -3.42 6.94 -34.95
CA TRP A 861 -2.38 7.88 -35.39
C TRP A 861 -1.89 8.75 -34.23
N SER A 862 -0.84 9.56 -34.45
CA SER A 862 -0.20 10.29 -33.35
C SER A 862 0.19 11.70 -33.73
N LEU A 863 0.04 12.60 -32.76
CA LEU A 863 0.47 13.98 -32.81
C LEU A 863 1.84 14.15 -32.16
N TYR A 864 2.67 15.04 -32.70
CA TYR A 864 3.98 15.38 -32.15
C TYR A 864 4.26 16.88 -32.31
N ASN A 865 4.73 17.51 -31.23
CA ASN A 865 5.06 18.93 -31.19
C ASN A 865 6.57 19.22 -31.32
N GLY A 866 7.40 18.20 -31.56
CA GLY A 866 8.87 18.33 -31.56
C GLY A 866 9.53 17.89 -30.25
N LYS A 867 8.76 17.61 -29.20
CA LYS A 867 9.25 17.13 -27.90
C LYS A 867 8.40 15.97 -27.37
N ASP A 868 7.09 16.17 -27.31
CA ASP A 868 6.12 15.26 -26.72
C ASP A 868 5.19 14.71 -27.80
N SER A 869 4.66 13.50 -27.60
CA SER A 869 3.70 12.85 -28.50
C SER A 869 2.48 12.32 -27.75
N ILE A 870 1.31 12.35 -28.38
CA ILE A 870 0.09 11.72 -27.85
C ILE A 870 -0.60 10.89 -28.92
N LEU A 871 -1.21 9.79 -28.49
CA LEU A 871 -1.97 8.88 -29.33
C LEU A 871 -3.40 9.43 -29.55
N VAL A 872 -3.89 9.32 -30.77
CA VAL A 872 -5.30 9.56 -31.12
C VAL A 872 -5.85 8.23 -31.59
N GLU A 873 -6.77 7.66 -30.83
CA GLU A 873 -7.35 6.34 -31.12
C GLU A 873 -8.72 6.47 -31.76
N ASP A 874 -9.12 5.41 -32.44
CA ASP A 874 -10.31 5.36 -33.27
C ASP A 874 -11.54 4.74 -32.55
N VAL A 875 -11.50 4.71 -31.21
CA VAL A 875 -12.46 4.07 -30.32
C VAL A 875 -13.89 4.61 -30.48
N ILE A 876 -14.05 5.93 -30.47
CA ILE A 876 -15.37 6.58 -30.60
C ILE A 876 -15.69 6.93 -32.06
N TYR A 877 -14.67 7.34 -32.83
CA TYR A 877 -14.82 7.73 -34.23
C TYR A 877 -13.69 7.13 -35.07
N SER A 878 -14.07 6.29 -36.04
CA SER A 878 -13.15 5.37 -36.72
C SER A 878 -12.67 5.78 -38.13
N GLU A 879 -12.95 7.00 -38.59
CA GLU A 879 -12.54 7.42 -39.95
C GLU A 879 -11.18 8.15 -39.93
N SER A 880 -10.12 7.40 -40.23
CA SER A 880 -8.73 7.87 -40.28
C SER A 880 -8.29 8.46 -41.64
N ASP A 881 -9.17 8.46 -42.64
CA ASP A 881 -8.88 8.94 -44.01
C ASP A 881 -8.77 10.48 -44.13
N VAL A 882 -9.03 11.21 -43.04
CA VAL A 882 -8.99 12.69 -42.98
C VAL A 882 -7.63 13.27 -42.60
N VAL A 883 -6.65 12.44 -42.19
CA VAL A 883 -5.35 12.93 -41.69
C VAL A 883 -4.15 12.50 -42.55
N GLU A 884 -3.43 13.49 -43.06
CA GLU A 884 -2.17 13.31 -43.79
C GLU A 884 -0.95 13.45 -42.86
N VAL A 885 0.00 12.51 -42.97
CA VAL A 885 1.29 12.61 -42.29
C VAL A 885 2.06 13.84 -42.77
N GLY A 886 2.58 14.61 -41.83
CA GLY A 886 3.32 15.84 -42.08
C GLY A 886 2.49 17.11 -41.92
N LYS A 887 1.16 16.99 -41.83
CA LYS A 887 0.23 18.10 -41.60
C LYS A 887 -0.03 18.34 -40.12
N TYR A 888 -0.57 19.51 -39.79
CA TYR A 888 -0.88 19.91 -38.42
C TYR A 888 -2.39 19.85 -38.17
N TYR A 889 -2.77 19.35 -37.00
CA TYR A 889 -4.17 19.23 -36.61
C TYR A 889 -4.38 19.71 -35.18
N GLN A 890 -5.52 20.34 -34.95
CA GLN A 890 -6.10 20.55 -33.61
C GLN A 890 -7.15 19.46 -33.40
N ILE A 891 -7.01 18.72 -32.29
CA ILE A 891 -7.88 17.58 -31.97
C ILE A 891 -8.68 17.86 -30.73
N THR A 892 -9.99 17.64 -30.79
CA THR A 892 -10.88 17.63 -29.62
C THR A 892 -11.33 16.20 -29.33
N GLY A 893 -11.42 15.81 -28.07
CA GLY A 893 -11.86 14.46 -27.71
C GLY A 893 -11.83 14.25 -26.21
N VAL A 894 -12.38 13.13 -25.74
CA VAL A 894 -12.20 12.74 -24.34
C VAL A 894 -10.83 12.09 -24.18
N GLN A 895 -10.10 12.48 -23.14
CA GLN A 895 -8.81 11.86 -22.83
C GLN A 895 -9.05 10.58 -22.02
N MET A 896 -8.40 9.49 -22.40
CA MET A 896 -8.49 8.18 -21.75
C MET A 896 -7.13 7.59 -21.44
N PHE A 897 -7.02 6.82 -20.35
CA PHE A 897 -5.86 6.00 -20.05
C PHE A 897 -6.16 4.55 -20.40
N SER A 898 -5.35 3.94 -21.26
CA SER A 898 -5.43 2.51 -21.52
C SER A 898 -4.05 1.97 -21.86
N TYR A 899 -3.76 0.72 -21.45
CA TYR A 899 -2.50 0.03 -21.76
C TYR A 899 -1.23 0.85 -21.42
N ASN A 900 -1.26 1.61 -20.31
CA ASN A 900 -0.19 2.51 -19.86
C ASN A 900 0.09 3.73 -20.74
N ILE A 901 -0.87 4.16 -21.56
CA ILE A 901 -0.76 5.31 -22.45
C ILE A 901 -2.00 6.19 -22.29
N TYR A 902 -1.81 7.50 -22.22
CA TYR A 902 -2.91 8.46 -22.35
C TYR A 902 -3.17 8.76 -23.84
N SER A 903 -4.43 8.66 -24.25
CA SER A 903 -4.88 8.86 -25.62
C SER A 903 -6.09 9.79 -25.69
N ILE A 904 -6.38 10.30 -26.89
CA ILE A 904 -7.55 11.16 -27.15
C ILE A 904 -8.51 10.42 -28.05
N TYR A 905 -9.80 10.39 -27.68
CA TYR A 905 -10.89 9.79 -28.46
C TYR A 905 -11.74 10.90 -29.10
N PRO A 906 -11.55 11.21 -30.40
CA PRO A 906 -12.39 12.16 -31.13
C PRO A 906 -13.82 11.63 -31.25
N ARG A 907 -14.80 12.55 -31.25
CA ARG A 907 -16.23 12.18 -31.28
C ARG A 907 -16.82 12.21 -32.69
N GLY A 908 -16.09 12.76 -33.66
CA GLY A 908 -16.51 12.89 -35.05
C GLY A 908 -15.56 13.74 -35.88
N ALA A 909 -15.81 13.85 -37.20
CA ALA A 909 -14.96 14.61 -38.12
C ALA A 909 -14.71 16.06 -37.71
N SER A 910 -15.69 16.73 -37.08
CA SER A 910 -15.56 18.12 -36.63
C SER A 910 -14.53 18.32 -35.51
N ASP A 911 -14.18 17.25 -34.81
CA ASP A 911 -13.16 17.28 -33.76
C ASP A 911 -11.74 17.20 -34.32
N ILE A 912 -11.58 16.90 -35.62
CA ILE A 912 -10.29 16.80 -36.32
C ILE A 912 -10.13 18.00 -37.25
N VAL A 913 -9.46 19.04 -36.77
CA VAL A 913 -9.34 20.32 -37.51
C VAL A 913 -7.96 20.43 -38.13
N PHE A 914 -7.88 20.43 -39.46
CA PHE A 914 -6.65 20.68 -40.21
C PHE A 914 -6.20 22.14 -40.09
N VAL A 915 -4.89 22.35 -39.92
CA VAL A 915 -4.24 23.67 -39.77
C VAL A 915 -3.30 23.91 -40.95
N GLU A 916 -3.66 24.86 -41.83
CA GLU A 916 -3.02 25.06 -43.15
C GLU A 916 -1.68 25.80 -43.13
N GLY A 917 -1.30 26.46 -42.02
CA GLY A 917 -0.07 27.25 -41.94
C GLY A 917 0.66 27.16 -40.59
N ILE A 918 2.00 27.14 -40.63
CA ILE A 918 2.84 27.23 -39.42
C ILE A 918 2.73 28.60 -38.72
N GLU A 919 2.13 29.60 -39.39
CA GLU A 919 1.77 30.89 -38.78
C GLU A 919 0.56 30.76 -37.84
N ASP A 920 -0.32 29.75 -38.01
CA ASP A 920 -1.41 29.46 -37.06
C ASP A 920 -0.91 28.74 -35.80
N LEU A 921 0.24 28.06 -35.88
CA LEU A 921 0.91 27.43 -34.74
C LEU A 921 1.59 28.42 -33.78
N ASN A 922 1.78 29.67 -34.21
CA ASN A 922 2.35 30.75 -33.38
C ASN A 922 1.30 31.78 -32.92
N ASN A 923 0.00 31.54 -33.13
CA ASN A 923 -1.06 32.46 -32.75
C ASN A 923 -1.79 32.08 -31.45
N LYS A 924 -1.01 31.98 -30.36
CA LYS A 924 -1.29 32.85 -29.21
C LYS A 924 -0.19 33.91 -29.20
N ASN A 925 -0.27 34.85 -30.13
CA ASN A 925 0.43 36.11 -29.93
C ASN A 925 -0.18 36.75 -28.69
N ASP A 926 0.67 37.03 -27.71
CA ASP A 926 0.39 37.59 -26.38
C ASP A 926 -0.30 38.98 -26.46
N ILE A 927 -1.50 39.07 -27.05
CA ILE A 927 -2.27 40.32 -27.07
C ILE A 927 -2.79 40.57 -25.67
N GLN A 928 -2.01 41.31 -24.90
CA GLN A 928 -2.39 41.72 -23.55
C GLN A 928 -3.06 43.09 -23.65
N ILE A 929 -4.34 43.14 -23.24
CA ILE A 929 -5.09 44.38 -23.14
C ILE A 929 -5.27 44.79 -21.68
N TYR A 930 -4.75 45.95 -21.30
CA TYR A 930 -4.81 46.41 -19.92
C TYR A 930 -4.81 47.94 -19.77
N PRO A 931 -5.46 48.47 -18.72
CA PRO A 931 -6.36 47.75 -17.81
C PRO A 931 -7.68 47.40 -18.52
N ASN A 932 -8.24 46.23 -18.21
CA ASN A 932 -9.60 45.85 -18.58
C ASN A 932 -10.35 45.40 -17.31
N PRO A 933 -11.29 46.19 -16.77
CA PRO A 933 -11.93 47.36 -17.39
C PRO A 933 -11.03 48.59 -17.54
N ALA A 934 -11.18 49.30 -18.66
CA ALA A 934 -10.44 50.52 -19.01
C ALA A 934 -11.22 51.77 -18.62
N THR A 935 -10.53 52.80 -18.13
CA THR A 935 -11.10 54.15 -18.02
C THR A 935 -10.81 54.92 -19.30
N ASN A 936 -9.91 55.90 -19.32
CA ASN A 936 -9.70 56.71 -20.53
C ASN A 936 -8.55 56.22 -21.40
N LYS A 937 -7.81 55.20 -20.96
CA LYS A 937 -6.68 54.63 -21.67
C LYS A 937 -6.76 53.12 -21.67
N LEU A 938 -6.37 52.51 -22.79
CA LEU A 938 -6.22 51.07 -22.92
C LEU A 938 -4.94 50.76 -23.67
N ASN A 939 -4.08 49.97 -23.04
CA ASN A 939 -2.88 49.47 -23.67
C ASN A 939 -3.17 48.16 -24.40
N VAL A 940 -2.59 48.03 -25.59
CA VAL A 940 -2.55 46.80 -26.38
C VAL A 940 -1.07 46.45 -26.54
N LYS A 941 -0.60 45.42 -25.83
CA LYS A 941 0.76 44.89 -25.98
C LYS A 941 0.74 43.72 -26.95
N ILE A 942 1.58 43.75 -27.97
CA ILE A 942 1.65 42.76 -29.04
C ILE A 942 3.04 42.77 -29.70
N GLU A 943 3.61 41.61 -30.02
CA GLU A 943 5.00 41.52 -30.54
C GLU A 943 5.11 41.63 -32.07
N VAL A 944 3.99 41.82 -32.78
CA VAL A 944 3.95 41.99 -34.24
C VAL A 944 3.39 43.35 -34.65
N ASP A 945 3.80 43.84 -35.82
CA ASP A 945 3.41 45.18 -36.28
C ASP A 945 1.91 45.25 -36.61
N VAL A 946 1.23 46.24 -36.04
CA VAL A 946 -0.22 46.39 -36.18
C VAL A 946 -0.55 47.33 -37.33
N GLN A 947 -1.20 46.81 -38.37
CA GLN A 947 -1.69 47.60 -39.50
C GLN A 947 -2.87 48.47 -39.11
N SER A 948 -3.85 47.92 -38.36
CA SER A 948 -4.95 48.71 -37.81
C SER A 948 -5.63 48.09 -36.60
N ILE A 949 -6.17 48.94 -35.72
CA ILE A 949 -7.07 48.56 -34.64
C ILE A 949 -8.40 49.27 -34.85
N THR A 950 -9.50 48.53 -34.88
CA THR A 950 -10.85 49.06 -35.10
C THR A 950 -11.77 48.66 -33.95
N LEU A 951 -12.43 49.63 -33.32
CA LEU A 951 -13.38 49.40 -32.23
C LEU A 951 -14.82 49.43 -32.73
N TYR A 952 -15.63 48.51 -32.23
CA TYR A 952 -17.07 48.41 -32.46
C TYR A 952 -17.81 48.40 -31.13
N ASN A 953 -18.96 49.08 -31.07
CA ASN A 953 -19.88 48.91 -29.94
C ASN A 953 -20.64 47.56 -30.05
N ILE A 954 -21.40 47.20 -29.02
CA ILE A 954 -22.18 45.94 -29.01
C ILE A 954 -23.22 45.80 -30.14
N LEU A 955 -23.61 46.91 -30.77
CA LEU A 955 -24.55 46.91 -31.90
C LEU A 955 -23.81 46.72 -33.24
N GLY A 956 -22.49 46.51 -33.22
CA GLY A 956 -21.65 46.34 -34.40
C GLY A 956 -21.29 47.65 -35.11
N ALA A 957 -21.64 48.81 -34.54
CA ALA A 957 -21.27 50.10 -35.13
C ALA A 957 -19.80 50.42 -34.83
N LYS A 958 -19.05 50.81 -35.86
CA LYS A 958 -17.64 51.21 -35.75
C LYS A 958 -17.53 52.56 -35.05
N VAL A 959 -16.81 52.60 -33.93
CA VAL A 959 -16.68 53.80 -33.08
C VAL A 959 -15.28 54.41 -33.10
N MET A 960 -14.25 53.64 -33.47
CA MET A 960 -12.87 54.12 -33.57
C MET A 960 -12.06 53.28 -34.55
N LYS A 961 -11.07 53.87 -35.22
CA LYS A 961 -10.03 53.16 -35.95
C LYS A 961 -8.70 53.89 -35.82
N VAL A 962 -7.63 53.16 -35.53
CA VAL A 962 -6.24 53.65 -35.52
C VAL A 962 -5.36 52.75 -36.38
N ASN A 963 -4.27 53.29 -36.90
CA ASN A 963 -3.31 52.61 -37.78
C ASN A 963 -1.88 52.82 -37.23
N PRO A 964 -1.47 52.04 -36.21
CA PRO A 964 -0.23 52.31 -35.46
C PRO A 964 1.05 52.06 -36.25
N GLU A 965 1.05 51.07 -37.16
CA GLU A 965 2.19 50.65 -37.98
C GLU A 965 3.46 50.31 -37.17
N ASN A 966 3.29 49.82 -35.93
CA ASN A 966 4.36 49.43 -35.03
C ASN A 966 3.96 48.23 -34.14
N SER A 967 4.97 47.57 -33.57
CA SER A 967 4.88 46.48 -32.58
C SER A 967 5.28 46.97 -31.18
N GLY A 968 5.02 46.16 -30.15
CA GLY A 968 5.33 46.45 -28.75
C GLY A 968 4.09 46.90 -27.97
N LEU A 969 4.12 48.11 -27.39
CA LEU A 969 3.02 48.68 -26.59
C LEU A 969 2.32 49.80 -27.35
N ILE A 970 1.03 49.62 -27.61
CA ILE A 970 0.18 50.60 -28.29
C ILE A 970 -0.85 51.14 -27.28
N GLU A 971 -0.84 52.44 -27.02
CA GLU A 971 -1.79 53.09 -26.10
C GLU A 971 -2.95 53.72 -26.88
N LEU A 972 -4.18 53.37 -26.53
CA LEU A 972 -5.42 53.91 -27.10
C LEU A 972 -6.07 54.90 -26.13
N ASP A 973 -6.41 56.09 -26.63
CA ASP A 973 -7.22 57.08 -25.90
C ASP A 973 -8.72 56.80 -26.13
N LEU A 974 -9.40 56.43 -25.04
CA LEU A 974 -10.82 56.08 -25.03
C LEU A 974 -11.70 57.18 -24.42
N SER A 975 -11.16 58.37 -24.16
CA SER A 975 -11.88 59.47 -23.49
C SER A 975 -13.16 59.91 -24.22
N SER A 976 -13.25 59.68 -25.53
CA SER A 976 -14.41 59.99 -26.37
C SER A 976 -15.50 58.90 -26.40
N LEU A 977 -15.24 57.73 -25.80
CA LEU A 977 -16.17 56.60 -25.80
C LEU A 977 -17.04 56.58 -24.53
N GLU A 978 -18.33 56.31 -24.70
CA GLU A 978 -19.25 56.11 -23.58
C GLU A 978 -18.94 54.79 -22.82
N LYS A 979 -19.39 54.70 -21.57
CA LYS A 979 -19.25 53.48 -20.75
C LYS A 979 -19.99 52.33 -21.40
N GLY A 980 -19.35 51.16 -21.51
CA GLY A 980 -19.96 50.02 -22.19
C GLY A 980 -18.97 48.94 -22.58
N ILE A 981 -19.48 47.90 -23.24
CA ILE A 981 -18.68 46.79 -23.79
C ILE A 981 -18.32 47.13 -25.24
N TYR A 982 -17.06 46.91 -25.61
CA TYR A 982 -16.57 47.13 -26.97
C TYR A 982 -15.85 45.88 -27.49
N LEU A 983 -15.95 45.68 -28.80
CA LEU A 983 -15.19 44.69 -29.55
C LEU A 983 -14.08 45.40 -30.32
N MET A 984 -12.84 44.97 -30.12
CA MET A 984 -11.65 45.52 -30.75
C MET A 984 -11.11 44.52 -31.76
N ASN A 985 -11.20 44.84 -33.04
CA ASN A 985 -10.56 44.07 -34.10
C ASN A 985 -9.15 44.62 -34.37
N ILE A 986 -8.12 43.79 -34.22
CA ILE A 986 -6.71 44.10 -34.44
C ILE A 986 -6.28 43.35 -35.71
N GLN A 987 -5.83 44.11 -36.70
CA GLN A 987 -5.36 43.61 -37.99
C GLN A 987 -3.85 43.82 -38.07
N THR A 988 -3.12 42.75 -38.33
CA THR A 988 -1.70 42.72 -38.66
C THR A 988 -1.52 42.26 -40.11
N ASP A 989 -0.28 42.23 -40.58
CA ASP A 989 0.09 41.61 -41.86
C ASP A 989 -0.08 40.09 -41.88
N LYS A 990 -0.06 39.47 -40.69
CA LYS A 990 -0.12 38.01 -40.51
C LYS A 990 -1.49 37.49 -40.09
N PHE A 991 -2.29 38.26 -39.33
CA PHE A 991 -3.58 37.79 -38.83
C PHE A 991 -4.56 38.93 -38.50
N SER A 992 -5.81 38.55 -38.25
CA SER A 992 -6.87 39.43 -37.72
C SER A 992 -7.48 38.79 -36.48
N GLN A 993 -7.52 39.50 -35.35
CA GLN A 993 -8.10 38.98 -34.11
C GLN A 993 -9.04 39.99 -33.47
N THR A 994 -10.16 39.52 -32.89
CA THR A 994 -11.11 40.37 -32.17
C THR A 994 -11.06 40.10 -30.67
N VAL A 995 -10.85 41.14 -29.87
CA VAL A 995 -10.76 41.08 -28.40
C VAL A 995 -11.85 41.95 -27.77
N LYS A 996 -12.44 41.50 -26.67
CA LYS A 996 -13.48 42.23 -25.93
C LYS A 996 -12.89 42.98 -24.73
N PHE A 997 -13.29 44.23 -24.53
CA PHE A 997 -12.96 44.98 -23.32
C PHE A 997 -14.15 45.82 -22.81
N VAL A 998 -14.07 46.23 -21.54
CA VAL A 998 -15.09 47.04 -20.86
C VAL A 998 -14.56 48.45 -20.60
N LYS A 999 -15.29 49.48 -21.04
CA LYS A 999 -15.05 50.90 -20.72
C LYS A 999 -15.90 51.30 -19.50
N GLN A 1000 -15.25 51.80 -18.45
CA GLN A 1000 -15.87 52.30 -17.22
C GLN A 1000 -15.90 53.82 -17.10
#